data_AF-A0A8S1ITR4-F1
#
_entry.id   AF-A0A8S1ITR4-F1
#
_cell.length_a   1.000
_cell.length_b   1.000
_cell.length_c   1.000
_cell.angle_alpha   90.00
_cell.angle_beta   90.00
_cell.angle_gamma   90.00
#
_symmetry.space_group_name_H-M   'P 1'
#
loop_
_entity.id
_entity.type
_entity.pdbx_description
1 polymer ?
#
loop_
_entity_poly.entity_id
_entity_poly.type
_entity_poly.pdbx_seq_one_letter_code
_entity_poly.pdbx_strand_id
1 'polypeptide(L)'
;MGDDVLPADLHAAEQRSKLEAVEFVRGRAERGIPIRFFSGGSGDARHALETIRDAVEIVDRGPGARSPGAVQLPRLHFLLNDVVPEQLARTVVMLVLLHDHLDNEAYNPHRDVPDRARPQEMWEDLAERQKKVEEDAQYAAALEGMTLVCHTYCGPFLLPHHYAKLMAVIQSLAASPTSTWDWIRVSPSDWEELQRVFTFWASEPVGMEWMDSFFARSGDGRFDQRQDEVFGPLLQQSKESIISQHRDTIAQLKATPDAQFKEMVGQDGPLKEDAIKYIERQIAEVEEATNISDLKERIPALTEALEEALAKERLLSPPPELFRKYKDFIKVDAGLRLGKDQRKVEAVYSMLLECSGVELDDTECSMYHKGPAACLWKPNLTVLSQSTVSLEQHDLFPFIKPAETSDVIAQLRFRGIHDASNSGSGRPEKMTKSLSIFEHVAAWFWSVSSAMQRLVSQKALTIEIVPGDMHIVALAQQPSVWDEISVSNVPDYTGLLNTFLFFSPLLRRAVEDTHAGHIRHDILLATSLYKHLAEYIHTSTMLTDAGQLIRLLRLEHTGGQLVGSCPQWAVTEAAALAGKPELEGWLYSLLLCIVLPAPRDWQPCFRENSPLTMVTFFHAIVALCKRGYSHHWLASVLENVLNNKVRAAAMPVATSPCPIAHSTAISRKRSHNFSAVLVEFRSVLTYFMRWKLIPFGLCGHPVSMQQSHWYTFTNADEARRVESFSFSAANPPCVGCLLIPVAPGKSVSSSVMEVVMLGEDLRNLDTLAKLRVHLLSVIRWDSTEGRLSLYLTEHDFAQCRNYCAIVIRTDSFEPISNHFLLEAAVKEQ
;
A
#
# COMPACT_ATOMS: atom_id res chain seq x y z
N MET A 1 4.78 -21.05 21.99
CA MET A 1 4.40 -19.85 22.75
C MET A 1 3.34 -20.32 23.74
N GLY A 2 3.60 -20.23 25.03
CA GLY A 2 2.64 -20.66 26.04
C GLY A 2 1.44 -19.69 26.05
N ASP A 3 0.26 -20.21 26.36
CA ASP A 3 -0.95 -19.41 26.58
C ASP A 3 -0.75 -18.50 27.80
N ASP A 4 -0.11 -17.35 27.57
CA ASP A 4 -0.07 -16.25 28.52
C ASP A 4 -1.48 -15.64 28.58
N VAL A 5 -2.26 -16.11 29.55
CA VAL A 5 -3.43 -15.39 30.06
C VAL A 5 -2.98 -13.95 30.29
N LEU A 6 -3.57 -13.01 29.54
CA LEU A 6 -3.33 -11.57 29.73
C LEU A 6 -3.41 -11.28 31.25
N PRO A 7 -2.37 -10.66 31.85
CA PRO A 7 -2.41 -10.28 33.26
C PRO A 7 -3.75 -9.66 33.63
N ALA A 8 -4.35 -10.07 34.75
CA ALA A 8 -5.68 -9.60 35.18
C ALA A 8 -5.82 -8.07 35.17
N ASP A 9 -4.70 -7.36 35.34
CA ASP A 9 -4.60 -5.90 35.28
C ASP A 9 -4.90 -5.33 33.87
N LEU A 10 -4.52 -6.02 32.80
CA LEU A 10 -4.83 -5.60 31.41
C LEU A 10 -6.31 -5.75 31.11
N HIS A 11 -6.94 -6.85 31.55
CA HIS A 11 -8.38 -7.05 31.36
C HIS A 11 -9.20 -5.99 32.12
N ALA A 12 -8.81 -5.68 33.36
CA ALA A 12 -9.45 -4.63 34.13
C ALA A 12 -9.27 -3.24 33.49
N ALA A 13 -8.09 -2.94 32.93
CA ALA A 13 -7.84 -1.71 32.20
C ALA A 13 -8.68 -1.60 30.93
N GLU A 14 -8.81 -2.70 30.17
CA GLU A 14 -9.65 -2.75 28.97
C GLU A 14 -11.14 -2.54 29.31
N GLN A 15 -11.65 -3.20 30.35
CA GLN A 15 -13.03 -3.02 30.81
C GLN A 15 -13.29 -1.58 31.27
N ARG A 16 -12.34 -0.96 31.98
CA ARG A 16 -12.44 0.45 32.37
C ARG A 16 -12.47 1.36 31.14
N SER A 17 -11.59 1.13 30.17
CA SER A 17 -11.56 1.90 28.91
C SER A 17 -12.88 1.79 28.13
N LYS A 18 -13.49 0.60 28.09
CA LYS A 18 -14.82 0.40 27.48
C LYS A 18 -15.91 1.18 28.20
N LEU A 19 -15.93 1.17 29.54
CA LEU A 19 -16.90 1.94 30.32
C LEU A 19 -16.73 3.45 30.10
N GLU A 20 -15.49 3.94 30.11
CA GLU A 20 -15.19 5.35 29.81
C GLU A 20 -15.64 5.75 28.39
N ALA A 21 -15.44 4.89 27.39
CA ALA A 21 -15.93 5.13 26.03
C ALA A 21 -17.47 5.21 25.97
N VAL A 22 -18.17 4.32 26.70
CA VAL A 22 -19.64 4.34 26.79
C VAL A 22 -20.14 5.63 27.43
N GLU A 23 -19.55 6.04 28.55
CA GLU A 23 -19.88 7.29 29.25
C GLU A 23 -19.59 8.52 28.37
N PHE A 24 -18.47 8.52 27.66
CA PHE A 24 -18.11 9.59 26.73
C PHE A 24 -19.14 9.75 25.60
N VAL A 25 -19.46 8.67 24.89
CA VAL A 25 -20.38 8.69 23.75
C VAL A 25 -21.77 9.15 24.20
N ARG A 26 -22.27 8.61 25.31
CA ARG A 26 -23.57 9.00 25.88
C ARG A 26 -23.59 10.45 26.35
N GLY A 27 -22.59 10.87 27.11
CA GLY A 27 -22.50 12.25 27.59
C GLY A 27 -22.38 13.27 26.44
N ARG A 28 -21.83 12.88 25.29
CA ARG A 28 -21.83 13.70 24.07
C ARG A 28 -23.18 13.74 23.38
N ALA A 29 -23.85 12.58 23.26
CA ALA A 29 -25.20 12.47 22.71
C ALA A 29 -26.21 13.34 23.49
N GLU A 30 -26.23 13.23 24.82
CA GLU A 30 -27.12 13.99 25.70
C GLU A 30 -26.92 15.52 25.60
N ARG A 31 -25.68 15.96 25.38
CA ARG A 31 -25.33 17.38 25.22
C ARG A 31 -25.47 17.88 23.77
N GLY A 32 -25.76 17.01 22.82
CA GLY A 32 -25.79 17.34 21.39
C GLY A 32 -24.44 17.82 20.83
N ILE A 33 -23.33 17.50 21.50
CA ILE A 33 -21.98 17.90 21.08
C ILE A 33 -21.45 16.84 20.12
N PRO A 34 -21.06 17.21 18.88
CA PRO A 34 -20.57 16.23 17.94
C PRO A 34 -19.25 15.61 18.40
N ILE A 35 -19.09 14.32 18.12
CA ILE A 35 -17.84 13.58 18.20
C ILE A 35 -17.18 13.65 16.83
N ARG A 36 -15.94 14.15 16.79
CA ARG A 36 -15.25 14.48 15.54
C ARG A 36 -14.05 13.57 15.30
N PHE A 37 -14.04 12.93 14.13
CA PHE A 37 -13.01 12.01 13.68
C PHE A 37 -12.35 12.53 12.39
N PHE A 38 -11.03 12.56 12.36
CA PHE A 38 -10.27 12.79 11.12
C PHE A 38 -9.55 11.48 10.76
N SER A 39 -9.96 10.85 9.67
CA SER A 39 -9.33 9.65 9.11
C SER A 39 -8.49 10.01 7.87
N GLY A 40 -7.17 10.13 8.04
CA GLY A 40 -6.21 10.32 6.96
C GLY A 40 -5.61 8.99 6.49
N GLY A 41 -5.39 8.85 5.18
CA GLY A 41 -5.06 7.54 4.59
C GLY A 41 -6.22 6.57 4.75
N SER A 42 -7.45 7.09 4.57
CA SER A 42 -8.68 6.37 4.87
C SER A 42 -8.80 5.06 4.08
N GLY A 43 -8.21 4.97 2.89
CA GLY A 43 -8.19 3.75 2.08
C GLY A 43 -9.60 3.24 1.76
N ASP A 44 -10.08 2.26 2.53
CA ASP A 44 -11.41 1.65 2.40
C ASP A 44 -12.41 2.12 3.48
N ALA A 45 -12.02 3.13 4.27
CA ALA A 45 -12.76 3.71 5.37
C ALA A 45 -13.19 2.74 6.48
N ARG A 46 -12.52 1.58 6.60
CA ARG A 46 -12.88 0.54 7.59
C ARG A 46 -13.01 1.08 9.01
N HIS A 47 -12.09 1.94 9.44
CA HIS A 47 -12.14 2.53 10.78
C HIS A 47 -13.36 3.44 10.98
N ALA A 48 -13.76 4.20 9.95
CA ALA A 48 -14.95 5.03 10.01
C ALA A 48 -16.22 4.19 10.07
N LEU A 49 -16.32 3.14 9.23
CA LEU A 49 -17.44 2.20 9.22
C LEU A 49 -17.59 1.46 10.56
N GLU A 50 -16.48 0.97 11.11
CA GLU A 50 -16.45 0.33 12.44
C GLU A 50 -16.91 1.30 13.53
N THR A 51 -16.43 2.55 13.51
CA THR A 51 -16.81 3.58 14.49
C THR A 51 -18.30 3.91 14.41
N ILE A 52 -18.86 3.97 13.20
CA ILE A 52 -20.31 4.18 12.98
C ILE A 52 -21.10 3.05 13.65
N ARG A 53 -20.71 1.79 13.44
CA ARG A 53 -21.35 0.63 14.07
C ARG A 53 -21.24 0.70 15.60
N ASP A 54 -20.03 0.87 16.11
CA ASP A 54 -19.75 0.82 17.55
C ASP A 54 -20.45 1.94 18.31
N ALA A 55 -20.52 3.15 17.74
CA ALA A 55 -21.20 4.28 18.37
C ALA A 55 -22.70 4.01 18.60
N VAL A 56 -23.37 3.35 17.65
CA VAL A 56 -24.78 2.99 17.78
C VAL A 56 -24.95 1.81 18.75
N GLU A 57 -24.09 0.80 18.65
CA GLU A 57 -24.11 -0.36 19.53
C GLU A 57 -23.91 0.01 21.01
N ILE A 58 -22.99 0.93 21.30
CA ILE A 58 -22.73 1.47 22.64
C ILE A 58 -23.99 2.10 23.25
N VAL A 59 -24.75 2.84 22.44
CA VAL A 59 -26.00 3.47 22.89
C VAL A 59 -27.06 2.42 23.19
N ASP A 60 -27.20 1.42 22.32
CA ASP A 60 -28.20 0.36 22.43
C ASP A 60 -27.94 -0.62 23.57
N ARG A 61 -26.67 -0.97 23.82
CA ARG A 61 -26.27 -1.92 24.87
C ARG A 61 -26.03 -1.25 26.23
N GLY A 62 -25.99 0.07 26.28
CA GLY A 62 -25.68 0.81 27.51
C GLY A 62 -26.75 0.66 28.61
N PRO A 63 -26.38 0.77 29.90
CA PRO A 63 -27.30 0.69 31.03
C PRO A 63 -28.49 1.64 30.87
N GLY A 64 -29.73 1.14 30.93
CA GLY A 64 -30.93 1.97 30.82
C GLY A 64 -31.43 2.25 29.40
N ALA A 65 -30.95 1.53 28.37
CA ALA A 65 -31.56 1.53 27.05
C ALA A 65 -33.04 1.10 27.13
N ARG A 66 -33.95 2.07 27.10
CA ARG A 66 -35.40 1.84 27.04
C ARG A 66 -35.81 1.70 25.58
N SER A 67 -35.92 0.46 25.11
CA SER A 67 -36.34 0.08 23.76
C SER A 67 -35.45 0.63 22.62
N PRO A 68 -35.03 -0.21 21.65
CA PRO A 68 -34.32 0.25 20.46
C PRO A 68 -35.10 1.37 19.75
N GLY A 69 -34.45 2.50 19.47
CA GLY A 69 -35.03 3.61 18.69
C GLY A 69 -35.52 4.84 19.46
N ALA A 70 -35.69 4.78 20.79
CA ALA A 70 -36.11 5.96 21.58
C ALA A 70 -34.94 6.86 22.03
N VAL A 71 -33.70 6.37 21.93
CA VAL A 71 -32.51 7.08 22.43
C VAL A 71 -31.91 7.95 21.32
N GLN A 72 -31.64 9.21 21.67
CA GLN A 72 -30.93 10.14 20.81
C GLN A 72 -29.51 9.64 20.56
N LEU A 73 -29.15 9.45 19.28
CA LEU A 73 -27.82 9.00 18.90
C LEU A 73 -26.79 10.15 18.98
N PRO A 74 -25.50 9.83 19.22
CA PRO A 74 -24.44 10.82 19.17
C PRO A 74 -24.33 11.41 17.76
N ARG A 75 -24.07 12.72 17.67
CA ARG A 75 -23.72 13.34 16.40
C ARG A 75 -22.29 12.98 16.04
N LEU A 76 -22.09 12.25 14.96
CA LEU A 76 -20.78 11.87 14.45
C LEU A 76 -20.42 12.76 13.27
N HIS A 77 -19.18 13.25 13.27
CA HIS A 77 -18.62 14.00 12.15
C HIS A 77 -17.27 13.39 11.76
N PHE A 78 -17.18 12.86 10.55
CA PHE A 78 -15.97 12.33 9.96
C PHE A 78 -15.43 13.28 8.91
N LEU A 79 -14.11 13.47 8.88
CA LEU A 79 -13.37 13.94 7.72
C LEU A 79 -12.54 12.77 7.21
N LEU A 80 -12.85 12.28 6.02
CA LEU A 80 -12.12 11.21 5.34
C LEU A 80 -11.22 11.84 4.28
N ASN A 81 -9.93 11.56 4.37
CA ASN A 81 -8.93 12.07 3.47
C ASN A 81 -8.00 10.96 2.98
N ASP A 82 -7.63 11.07 1.71
CA ASP A 82 -6.64 10.23 1.05
C ASP A 82 -5.97 11.03 -0.06
N VAL A 83 -4.68 10.74 -0.31
CA VAL A 83 -3.93 11.37 -1.41
C VAL A 83 -4.35 10.80 -2.77
N VAL A 84 -4.97 9.61 -2.77
CA VAL A 84 -5.42 8.92 -3.98
C VAL A 84 -6.94 9.08 -4.12
N PRO A 85 -7.43 9.94 -5.03
CA PRO A 85 -8.85 10.19 -5.21
C PRO A 85 -9.68 8.92 -5.45
N GLU A 86 -9.11 7.90 -6.09
CA GLU A 86 -9.73 6.61 -6.35
C GLU A 86 -10.13 5.87 -5.06
N GLN A 87 -9.35 6.00 -3.99
CA GLN A 87 -9.66 5.38 -2.69
C GLN A 87 -10.89 6.05 -2.05
N LEU A 88 -10.99 7.37 -2.17
CA LEU A 88 -12.14 8.15 -1.70
C LEU A 88 -13.38 7.92 -2.58
N ALA A 89 -13.21 7.87 -3.90
CA ALA A 89 -14.29 7.54 -4.83
C ALA A 89 -14.89 6.17 -4.51
N ARG A 90 -14.05 5.16 -4.24
CA ARG A 90 -14.48 3.84 -3.78
C ARG A 90 -15.21 3.91 -2.44
N THR A 91 -14.70 4.70 -1.50
CA THR A 91 -15.36 4.94 -0.20
C THR A 91 -16.75 5.52 -0.38
N VAL A 92 -16.92 6.50 -1.28
CA VAL A 92 -18.24 7.08 -1.60
C VAL A 92 -19.17 6.03 -2.18
N VAL A 93 -18.71 5.20 -3.13
CA VAL A 93 -19.53 4.10 -3.68
C VAL A 93 -19.96 3.13 -2.56
N MET A 94 -19.05 2.75 -1.66
CA MET A 94 -19.37 1.88 -0.53
C MET A 94 -20.39 2.50 0.42
N LEU A 95 -20.25 3.78 0.75
CA LEU A 95 -21.20 4.51 1.60
C LEU A 95 -22.59 4.58 0.97
N VAL A 96 -22.67 4.81 -0.34
CA VAL A 96 -23.94 4.84 -1.08
C VAL A 96 -24.57 3.46 -1.13
N LEU A 97 -23.78 2.41 -1.43
CA LEU A 97 -24.26 1.03 -1.39
C LEU A 97 -24.79 0.64 -0.01
N LEU A 98 -24.07 1.02 1.04
CA LEU A 98 -24.47 0.74 2.42
C LEU A 98 -25.75 1.50 2.83
N HIS A 99 -25.97 2.69 2.28
CA HIS A 99 -27.14 3.52 2.61
C HIS A 99 -28.37 3.08 1.82
N ASP A 100 -28.25 3.00 0.50
CA ASP A 100 -29.39 2.88 -0.44
C ASP A 100 -29.84 1.42 -0.65
N HIS A 101 -28.94 0.43 -0.53
CA HIS A 101 -29.24 -0.94 -0.94
C HIS A 101 -29.50 -1.94 0.19
N LEU A 102 -29.52 -1.46 1.44
CA LEU A 102 -29.69 -2.29 2.64
C LEU A 102 -30.82 -1.81 3.55
N ASP A 103 -31.68 -0.93 3.05
CA ASP A 103 -32.81 -0.31 3.74
C ASP A 103 -33.99 -1.27 3.97
N ASN A 104 -33.73 -2.46 4.50
CA ASN A 104 -34.76 -3.41 4.87
C ASN A 104 -34.66 -3.75 6.36
N GLU A 105 -35.46 -3.07 7.19
CA GLU A 105 -35.69 -3.45 8.59
C GLU A 105 -36.12 -4.93 8.77
N ALA A 106 -36.54 -5.58 7.67
CA ALA A 106 -36.97 -6.98 7.63
C ALA A 106 -35.85 -7.99 7.92
N TYR A 107 -34.60 -7.69 7.57
CA TYR A 107 -33.48 -8.60 7.82
C TYR A 107 -32.74 -8.18 9.09
N ASN A 108 -32.73 -9.02 10.13
CA ASN A 108 -31.81 -8.81 11.25
C ASN A 108 -31.19 -10.17 11.61
N PRO A 109 -29.96 -10.46 11.15
CA PRO A 109 -29.35 -11.76 11.38
C PRO A 109 -29.17 -12.10 12.87
N HIS A 110 -29.23 -11.10 13.77
CA HIS A 110 -29.16 -11.31 15.22
C HIS A 110 -30.52 -11.48 15.89
N ARG A 111 -31.62 -10.97 15.30
CA ARG A 111 -32.97 -11.10 15.88
C ARG A 111 -33.56 -12.50 15.68
N ASP A 112 -33.15 -13.16 14.60
CA ASP A 112 -33.58 -14.50 14.21
C ASP A 112 -32.62 -15.62 14.67
N VAL A 113 -31.60 -15.30 15.48
CA VAL A 113 -30.81 -16.33 16.20
C VAL A 113 -31.36 -16.38 17.62
N PRO A 114 -32.17 -17.39 17.99
CA PRO A 114 -32.68 -17.49 19.35
C PRO A 114 -31.50 -17.64 20.29
N ASP A 115 -31.43 -16.78 21.30
CA ASP A 115 -30.35 -16.65 22.29
C ASP A 115 -30.01 -17.96 23.05
N ARG A 116 -30.73 -19.06 22.80
CA ARG A 116 -30.65 -20.36 23.48
C ARG A 116 -31.02 -21.60 22.64
N ALA A 117 -31.16 -21.54 21.31
CA ALA A 117 -31.59 -22.71 20.54
C ALA A 117 -30.53 -23.82 20.57
N ARG A 118 -30.95 -25.08 20.77
CA ARG A 118 -30.04 -26.22 20.78
C ARG A 118 -29.47 -26.42 19.36
N PRO A 119 -28.23 -26.90 19.17
CA PRO A 119 -27.61 -27.06 17.85
C PRO A 119 -28.40 -27.92 16.83
N GLN A 120 -29.40 -28.66 17.30
CA GLN A 120 -30.27 -29.51 16.47
C GLN A 120 -31.47 -28.74 15.89
N GLU A 121 -31.95 -27.69 16.56
CA GLU A 121 -33.02 -26.79 16.07
C GLU A 121 -32.49 -25.82 14.99
N MET A 122 -31.19 -25.51 15.01
CA MET A 122 -30.53 -24.64 14.01
C MET A 122 -30.51 -25.24 12.58
N TRP A 123 -30.65 -26.57 12.44
CA TRP A 123 -30.70 -27.24 11.13
C TRP A 123 -32.11 -27.27 10.53
N GLU A 124 -33.14 -27.41 11.36
CA GLU A 124 -34.54 -27.22 10.95
C GLU A 124 -34.76 -25.74 10.59
N ASP A 125 -34.10 -24.81 11.30
CA ASP A 125 -34.08 -23.37 11.01
C ASP A 125 -33.35 -23.00 9.71
N LEU A 126 -32.40 -23.78 9.21
CA LEU A 126 -31.74 -23.50 7.91
C LEU A 126 -32.65 -23.83 6.73
N ALA A 127 -33.38 -24.94 6.80
CA ALA A 127 -34.41 -25.27 5.81
C ALA A 127 -35.61 -24.31 5.90
N GLU A 128 -35.98 -23.89 7.12
CA GLU A 128 -37.01 -22.89 7.34
C GLU A 128 -36.56 -21.48 6.92
N ARG A 129 -35.29 -21.11 7.12
CA ARG A 129 -34.68 -19.89 6.56
C ARG A 129 -34.62 -19.93 5.05
N GLN A 130 -34.27 -21.07 4.45
CA GLN A 130 -34.27 -21.22 2.99
C GLN A 130 -35.69 -21.09 2.43
N LYS A 131 -36.67 -21.65 3.13
CA LYS A 131 -38.10 -21.44 2.85
C LYS A 131 -38.53 -19.98 3.08
N LYS A 132 -38.03 -19.31 4.12
CA LYS A 132 -38.24 -17.88 4.39
C LYS A 132 -37.58 -17.00 3.34
N VAL A 133 -36.40 -17.37 2.81
CA VAL A 133 -35.74 -16.69 1.69
C VAL A 133 -36.59 -16.80 0.42
N GLU A 134 -37.21 -17.96 0.21
CA GLU A 134 -38.13 -18.19 -0.92
C GLU A 134 -39.48 -17.47 -0.73
N GLU A 135 -39.95 -17.29 0.50
CA GLU A 135 -41.24 -16.65 0.84
C GLU A 135 -41.14 -15.13 1.13
N ASP A 136 -39.96 -14.62 1.49
CA ASP A 136 -39.70 -13.24 1.91
C ASP A 136 -38.77 -12.51 0.94
N ALA A 137 -39.37 -11.82 -0.03
CA ALA A 137 -38.66 -11.01 -1.01
C ALA A 137 -37.76 -9.93 -0.37
N GLN A 138 -38.06 -9.46 0.83
CA GLN A 138 -37.25 -8.45 1.52
C GLN A 138 -35.95 -9.06 2.05
N TYR A 139 -36.01 -10.30 2.56
CA TYR A 139 -34.83 -11.06 2.98
C TYR A 139 -33.88 -11.30 1.80
N ALA A 140 -34.43 -11.76 0.66
CA ALA A 140 -33.64 -12.01 -0.54
C ALA A 140 -32.95 -10.74 -1.05
N ALA A 141 -33.64 -9.60 -1.04
CA ALA A 141 -33.07 -8.31 -1.43
C ALA A 141 -31.96 -7.83 -0.47
N ALA A 142 -32.13 -8.02 0.84
CA ALA A 142 -31.12 -7.68 1.85
C ALA A 142 -29.86 -8.53 1.69
N LEU A 143 -30.01 -9.85 1.48
CA LEU A 143 -28.89 -10.75 1.24
C LEU A 143 -28.17 -10.42 -0.08
N GLU A 144 -28.91 -10.05 -1.12
CA GLU A 144 -28.34 -9.60 -2.39
C GLU A 144 -27.53 -8.31 -2.23
N GLY A 145 -28.08 -7.31 -1.52
CA GLY A 145 -27.37 -6.07 -1.19
C GLY A 145 -26.09 -6.33 -0.39
N MET A 146 -26.15 -7.22 0.60
CA MET A 146 -24.99 -7.67 1.36
C MET A 146 -23.94 -8.34 0.49
N THR A 147 -24.37 -9.20 -0.41
CA THR A 147 -23.49 -9.90 -1.35
C THR A 147 -22.83 -8.90 -2.30
N LEU A 148 -23.55 -7.90 -2.78
CA LEU A 148 -23.01 -6.81 -3.60
C LEU A 148 -21.95 -6.01 -2.84
N VAL A 149 -22.23 -5.60 -1.60
CA VAL A 149 -21.28 -4.86 -0.74
C VAL A 149 -20.03 -5.70 -0.47
N CYS A 150 -20.20 -6.96 -0.08
CA CYS A 150 -19.10 -7.89 0.13
C CYS A 150 -18.26 -8.09 -1.13
N HIS A 151 -18.86 -8.26 -2.31
CA HIS A 151 -18.11 -8.40 -3.55
C HIS A 151 -17.41 -7.10 -3.94
N THR A 152 -18.07 -5.95 -3.76
CA THR A 152 -17.47 -4.64 -4.07
C THR A 152 -16.26 -4.37 -3.19
N TYR A 153 -16.33 -4.78 -1.92
CA TYR A 153 -15.25 -4.57 -0.96
C TYR A 153 -14.16 -5.65 -1.03
N CYS A 154 -14.53 -6.92 -0.97
CA CYS A 154 -13.64 -8.07 -0.79
C CYS A 154 -13.43 -8.92 -2.07
N GLY A 155 -14.35 -8.84 -3.03
CA GLY A 155 -14.51 -9.86 -4.06
C GLY A 155 -13.60 -9.64 -5.28
N PRO A 156 -12.71 -10.58 -5.65
CA PRO A 156 -11.96 -10.47 -6.91
C PRO A 156 -12.87 -10.54 -8.15
N PHE A 157 -14.10 -11.03 -7.97
CA PHE A 157 -15.11 -11.18 -9.02
C PHE A 157 -16.47 -10.69 -8.53
N LEU A 158 -17.25 -10.10 -9.45
CA LEU A 158 -18.63 -9.71 -9.24
C LEU A 158 -19.52 -10.53 -10.16
N LEU A 159 -20.64 -11.05 -9.64
CA LEU A 159 -21.66 -11.67 -10.49
C LEU A 159 -22.21 -10.61 -11.48
N PRO A 160 -22.58 -10.97 -12.73
CA PRO A 160 -22.98 -9.99 -13.74
C PRO A 160 -24.08 -9.02 -13.29
N HIS A 161 -25.08 -9.50 -12.53
CA HIS A 161 -26.14 -8.64 -11.99
C HIS A 161 -25.65 -7.70 -10.87
N HIS A 162 -24.72 -8.16 -10.02
CA HIS A 162 -24.06 -7.30 -9.02
C HIS A 162 -23.19 -6.24 -9.70
N TYR A 163 -22.45 -6.62 -10.74
CA TYR A 163 -21.68 -5.68 -11.54
C TYR A 163 -22.59 -4.62 -12.17
N ALA A 164 -23.71 -5.02 -12.78
CA ALA A 164 -24.68 -4.07 -13.34
C ALA A 164 -25.21 -3.08 -12.28
N LYS A 165 -25.51 -3.55 -11.06
CA LYS A 165 -25.93 -2.69 -9.94
C LYS A 165 -24.82 -1.74 -9.49
N LEU A 166 -23.59 -2.23 -9.34
CA LEU A 166 -22.43 -1.40 -9.01
C LEU A 166 -22.21 -0.31 -10.07
N MET A 167 -22.26 -0.68 -11.35
CA MET A 167 -22.11 0.25 -12.46
C MET A 167 -23.22 1.29 -12.51
N ALA A 168 -24.47 0.92 -12.19
CA ALA A 168 -25.56 1.88 -12.08
C ALA A 168 -25.29 2.95 -11.00
N VAL A 169 -24.74 2.54 -9.85
CA VAL A 169 -24.32 3.49 -8.79
C VAL A 169 -23.19 4.39 -9.27
N ILE A 170 -22.15 3.83 -9.90
CA ILE A 170 -21.02 4.60 -10.43
C ILE A 170 -21.47 5.60 -11.51
N GLN A 171 -22.33 5.17 -12.43
CA GLN A 171 -22.88 6.03 -13.49
C GLN A 171 -23.74 7.17 -12.92
N SER A 172 -24.55 6.87 -11.89
CA SER A 172 -25.31 7.89 -11.17
C SER A 172 -24.40 8.93 -10.51
N LEU A 173 -23.34 8.47 -9.83
CA LEU A 173 -22.33 9.34 -9.22
C LEU A 173 -21.59 10.20 -10.26
N ALA A 174 -21.19 9.61 -11.39
CA ALA A 174 -20.55 10.33 -12.50
C ALA A 174 -21.46 11.41 -13.09
N ALA A 175 -22.75 11.13 -13.22
CA ALA A 175 -23.73 12.06 -13.79
C ALA A 175 -24.18 13.17 -12.82
N SER A 176 -23.98 13.00 -11.51
CA SER A 176 -24.48 13.95 -10.51
C SER A 176 -23.59 15.19 -10.39
N PRO A 177 -24.11 16.42 -10.56
CA PRO A 177 -23.28 17.64 -10.55
C PRO A 177 -22.70 18.01 -9.17
N THR A 178 -23.29 17.49 -8.09
CA THR A 178 -22.84 17.69 -6.70
C THR A 178 -23.08 16.42 -5.89
N SER A 179 -22.59 16.36 -4.65
CA SER A 179 -23.07 15.33 -3.73
C SER A 179 -24.58 15.48 -3.51
N THR A 180 -25.34 14.40 -3.68
CA THR A 180 -26.80 14.37 -3.52
C THR A 180 -27.25 14.11 -2.09
N TRP A 181 -26.36 13.54 -1.27
CA TRP A 181 -26.63 13.18 0.12
C TRP A 181 -26.25 14.32 1.06
N ASP A 182 -27.17 14.75 1.92
CA ASP A 182 -26.96 15.85 2.87
C ASP A 182 -25.95 15.53 3.99
N TRP A 183 -25.75 14.24 4.25
CA TRP A 183 -24.77 13.71 5.20
C TRP A 183 -23.39 13.43 4.58
N ILE A 184 -23.24 13.49 3.24
CA ILE A 184 -21.94 13.43 2.55
C ILE A 184 -21.61 14.81 1.98
N ARG A 185 -20.56 15.43 2.50
CA ARG A 185 -20.10 16.74 2.09
C ARG A 185 -18.81 16.63 1.30
N VAL A 186 -18.83 17.15 0.08
CA VAL A 186 -17.65 17.26 -0.79
C VAL A 186 -17.64 18.66 -1.34
N SER A 187 -16.48 19.33 -1.36
CA SER A 187 -16.41 20.65 -2.00
C SER A 187 -16.64 20.52 -3.50
N PRO A 188 -17.10 21.58 -4.21
CA PRO A 188 -17.33 21.49 -5.65
C PRO A 188 -16.09 21.07 -6.45
N SER A 189 -14.90 21.57 -6.08
CA SER A 189 -13.64 21.21 -6.75
C SER A 189 -13.24 19.77 -6.48
N ASP A 190 -13.42 19.31 -5.25
CA ASP A 190 -13.10 17.93 -4.86
C ASP A 190 -14.09 16.95 -5.50
N TRP A 191 -15.35 17.35 -5.64
CA TRP A 191 -16.36 16.56 -6.34
C TRP A 191 -16.03 16.40 -7.83
N GLU A 192 -15.57 17.46 -8.50
CA GLU A 192 -15.11 17.40 -9.89
C GLU A 192 -13.94 16.40 -10.05
N GLU A 193 -13.04 16.32 -9.07
CA GLU A 193 -11.98 15.32 -9.05
C GLU A 193 -12.53 13.88 -8.91
N LEU A 194 -13.44 13.64 -7.97
CA LEU A 194 -14.08 12.33 -7.83
C LEU A 194 -14.94 11.95 -9.05
N GLN A 195 -15.63 12.91 -9.66
CA GLN A 195 -16.40 12.70 -10.88
C GLN A 195 -15.54 12.27 -12.05
N ARG A 196 -14.30 12.77 -12.17
CA ARG A 196 -13.37 12.29 -13.19
C ARG A 196 -13.04 10.81 -12.99
N VAL A 197 -12.87 10.39 -11.74
CA VAL A 197 -12.68 8.97 -11.39
C VAL A 197 -13.94 8.14 -11.72
N PHE A 198 -15.12 8.59 -11.29
CA PHE A 198 -16.38 7.88 -11.59
C PHE A 198 -16.67 7.80 -13.09
N THR A 199 -16.40 8.87 -13.83
CA THR A 199 -16.58 8.91 -15.30
C THR A 199 -15.63 7.94 -15.97
N PHE A 200 -14.37 7.92 -15.54
CA PHE A 200 -13.38 6.96 -16.01
C PHE A 200 -13.86 5.52 -15.76
N TRP A 201 -14.24 5.18 -14.53
CA TRP A 201 -14.79 3.87 -14.17
C TRP A 201 -16.08 3.52 -14.93
N ALA A 202 -16.94 4.50 -15.20
CA ALA A 202 -18.17 4.31 -15.97
C ALA A 202 -17.91 4.05 -17.47
N SER A 203 -16.82 4.60 -18.01
CA SER A 203 -16.47 4.53 -19.44
C SER A 203 -15.71 3.27 -19.84
N GLU A 204 -14.97 2.68 -18.89
CA GLU A 204 -14.19 1.47 -19.07
C GLU A 204 -15.00 0.28 -18.52
N PRO A 205 -15.70 -0.51 -19.35
CA PRO A 205 -16.31 -1.74 -18.87
C PRO A 205 -15.18 -2.64 -18.37
N VAL A 206 -15.04 -2.75 -17.05
CA VAL A 206 -14.02 -3.59 -16.39
C VAL A 206 -14.19 -5.01 -16.90
N GLY A 207 -13.37 -5.37 -17.89
CA GLY A 207 -13.20 -6.67 -18.52
C GLY A 207 -14.35 -7.68 -18.35
N MET A 208 -15.60 -7.33 -18.69
CA MET A 208 -16.66 -8.33 -18.77
C MET A 208 -16.28 -9.40 -19.80
N GLU A 209 -15.63 -9.02 -20.90
CA GLU A 209 -15.06 -9.97 -21.87
C GLU A 209 -14.01 -10.90 -21.25
N TRP A 210 -13.22 -10.40 -20.29
CA TRP A 210 -12.24 -11.21 -19.55
C TRP A 210 -12.92 -12.15 -18.55
N MET A 211 -13.92 -11.68 -17.81
CA MET A 211 -14.69 -12.52 -16.88
C MET A 211 -15.55 -13.56 -17.61
N ASP A 212 -16.18 -13.20 -18.73
CA ASP A 212 -16.90 -14.15 -19.58
C ASP A 212 -15.94 -15.21 -20.14
N SER A 213 -14.71 -14.81 -20.53
CA SER A 213 -13.66 -15.76 -20.90
C SER A 213 -13.18 -16.62 -19.72
N PHE A 214 -13.10 -16.08 -18.51
CA PHE A 214 -12.69 -16.80 -17.30
C PHE A 214 -13.76 -17.79 -16.83
N PHE A 215 -15.04 -17.39 -16.80
CA PHE A 215 -16.17 -18.25 -16.43
C PHE A 215 -16.48 -19.30 -17.51
N ALA A 216 -16.31 -18.97 -18.79
CA ALA A 216 -16.36 -19.97 -19.86
C ALA A 216 -15.25 -21.05 -19.71
N ARG A 217 -14.14 -20.72 -19.05
CA ARG A 217 -13.01 -21.64 -18.82
C ARG A 217 -13.08 -22.41 -17.50
N SER A 218 -13.85 -21.98 -16.50
CA SER A 218 -13.76 -22.47 -15.11
C SER A 218 -14.79 -23.54 -14.68
N GLY A 219 -15.53 -24.13 -15.62
CA GLY A 219 -16.00 -25.53 -15.51
C GLY A 219 -16.74 -25.96 -14.24
N ASP A 220 -17.97 -25.47 -14.00
CA ASP A 220 -18.87 -26.06 -13.00
C ASP A 220 -19.76 -27.16 -13.62
N GLY A 221 -19.28 -28.40 -13.56
CA GLY A 221 -19.98 -29.67 -13.28
C GLY A 221 -21.25 -30.14 -14.03
N ARG A 222 -21.97 -29.29 -14.77
CA ARG A 222 -23.19 -29.69 -15.51
C ARG A 222 -22.98 -29.74 -17.02
N PHE A 223 -21.73 -29.84 -17.46
CA PHE A 223 -21.30 -29.64 -18.85
C PHE A 223 -20.88 -30.92 -19.61
N ASP A 224 -21.02 -32.11 -19.02
CA ASP A 224 -20.58 -33.35 -19.68
C ASP A 224 -21.37 -33.66 -20.97
N GLN A 225 -22.63 -33.22 -21.08
CA GLN A 225 -23.42 -33.45 -22.30
C GLN A 225 -23.12 -32.46 -23.44
N ARG A 226 -22.41 -31.35 -23.20
CA ARG A 226 -22.06 -30.37 -24.25
C ARG A 226 -20.57 -30.32 -24.59
N GLN A 227 -19.72 -31.05 -23.88
CA GLN A 227 -18.31 -31.20 -24.28
C GLN A 227 -18.19 -31.92 -25.63
N ASP A 228 -19.02 -32.92 -25.91
CA ASP A 228 -18.99 -33.63 -27.19
C ASP A 228 -19.42 -32.75 -28.37
N GLU A 229 -20.34 -31.80 -28.16
CA GLU A 229 -20.83 -30.89 -29.21
C GLU A 229 -19.82 -29.78 -29.56
N VAL A 230 -19.05 -29.28 -28.58
CA VAL A 230 -18.10 -28.16 -28.79
C VAL A 230 -16.68 -28.65 -29.05
N PHE A 231 -16.23 -29.69 -28.36
CA PHE A 231 -14.88 -30.24 -28.52
C PHE A 231 -14.80 -31.39 -29.51
N GLY A 232 -15.92 -32.02 -29.88
CA GLY A 232 -15.97 -33.01 -30.96
C GLY A 232 -15.35 -32.49 -32.26
N PRO A 233 -15.75 -31.30 -32.76
CA PRO A 233 -15.16 -30.70 -33.96
C PRO A 233 -13.66 -30.38 -33.82
N LEU A 234 -13.22 -29.89 -32.65
CA LEU A 234 -11.81 -29.55 -32.37
C LEU A 234 -10.92 -30.79 -32.23
N LEU A 235 -11.42 -31.84 -31.59
CA LEU A 235 -10.77 -33.14 -31.51
C LEU A 235 -10.66 -33.76 -32.90
N GLN A 236 -11.73 -33.70 -33.69
CA GLN A 236 -11.74 -34.21 -35.06
C GLN A 236 -10.75 -33.43 -35.95
N GLN A 237 -10.72 -32.10 -35.85
CA GLN A 237 -9.75 -31.26 -36.57
C GLN A 237 -8.31 -31.56 -36.16
N SER A 238 -8.06 -31.76 -34.87
CA SER A 238 -6.71 -32.09 -34.35
C SER A 238 -6.26 -33.48 -34.81
N LYS A 239 -7.15 -34.49 -34.77
CA LYS A 239 -6.90 -35.82 -35.32
C LYS A 239 -6.57 -35.75 -36.80
N GLU A 240 -7.38 -35.03 -37.59
CA GLU A 240 -7.18 -34.88 -39.03
C GLU A 240 -5.84 -34.22 -39.35
N SER A 241 -5.44 -33.19 -38.59
CA SER A 241 -4.14 -32.53 -38.75
C SER A 241 -2.96 -33.47 -38.48
N ILE A 242 -2.99 -34.19 -37.35
CA ILE A 242 -1.93 -35.15 -36.98
C ILE A 242 -1.84 -36.28 -38.00
N ILE A 243 -2.99 -36.85 -38.38
CA ILE A 243 -3.07 -37.93 -39.37
C ILE A 243 -2.56 -37.44 -40.73
N SER A 244 -2.90 -36.21 -41.14
CA SER A 244 -2.40 -35.62 -42.40
C SER A 244 -0.88 -35.51 -42.37
N GLN A 245 -0.30 -34.96 -41.30
CA GLN A 245 1.15 -34.82 -41.16
C GLN A 245 1.88 -36.17 -41.18
N HIS A 246 1.31 -37.19 -40.53
CA HIS A 246 1.85 -38.54 -40.56
C HIS A 246 1.72 -39.21 -41.93
N ARG A 247 0.61 -39.01 -42.65
CA ARG A 247 0.44 -39.48 -44.03
C ARG A 247 1.44 -38.83 -44.99
N ASP A 248 1.68 -37.53 -44.85
CA ASP A 248 2.70 -36.81 -45.62
C ASP A 248 4.10 -37.35 -45.33
N THR A 249 4.40 -37.62 -44.06
CA THR A 249 5.67 -38.24 -43.65
C THR A 249 5.83 -39.64 -44.27
N ILE A 250 4.78 -40.48 -44.23
CA ILE A 250 4.80 -41.80 -44.89
C ILE A 250 5.00 -41.65 -46.41
N ALA A 251 4.36 -40.69 -47.06
CA ALA A 251 4.52 -40.44 -48.49
C ALA A 251 5.96 -40.03 -48.83
N GLN A 252 6.57 -39.15 -48.04
CA GLN A 252 7.98 -38.76 -48.17
C GLN A 252 8.91 -39.96 -47.97
N LEU A 253 8.66 -40.79 -46.95
CA LEU A 253 9.44 -42.01 -46.71
C LEU A 253 9.30 -43.01 -47.87
N LYS A 254 8.09 -43.21 -48.41
CA LYS A 254 7.86 -44.08 -49.58
C LYS A 254 8.56 -43.56 -50.83
N ALA A 255 8.60 -42.24 -51.03
CA ALA A 255 9.28 -41.59 -52.15
C ALA A 255 10.82 -41.57 -52.00
N THR A 256 11.33 -41.67 -50.76
CA THR A 256 12.77 -41.70 -50.49
C THR A 256 13.36 -43.05 -50.89
N PRO A 257 14.36 -43.10 -51.80
CA PRO A 257 15.05 -44.34 -52.14
C PRO A 257 15.69 -45.00 -50.91
N ASP A 258 15.68 -46.33 -50.82
CA ASP A 258 16.15 -47.05 -49.63
C ASP A 258 17.61 -46.72 -49.25
N ALA A 259 18.46 -46.47 -50.25
CA ALA A 259 19.84 -46.04 -50.03
C ALA A 259 19.93 -44.66 -49.34
N GLN A 260 19.08 -43.72 -49.75
CA GLN A 260 18.99 -42.38 -49.15
C GLN A 260 18.39 -42.45 -47.76
N PHE A 261 17.37 -43.30 -47.55
CA PHE A 261 16.80 -43.51 -46.21
C PHE A 261 17.83 -44.14 -45.27
N LYS A 262 18.55 -45.18 -45.71
CA LYS A 262 19.69 -45.79 -44.98
C LYS A 262 20.81 -44.79 -44.66
N GLU A 263 21.03 -43.79 -45.51
CA GLU A 263 21.97 -42.72 -45.23
C GLU A 263 21.44 -41.78 -44.14
N MET A 264 20.14 -41.46 -44.16
CA MET A 264 19.50 -40.61 -43.17
C MET A 264 19.44 -41.23 -41.77
N VAL A 265 19.11 -42.53 -41.65
CA VAL A 265 18.96 -43.22 -40.35
C VAL A 265 20.20 -44.00 -39.92
N GLY A 266 21.25 -44.02 -40.74
CA GLY A 266 22.45 -44.83 -40.53
C GLY A 266 22.29 -46.29 -41.00
N GLN A 267 23.42 -46.98 -41.23
CA GLN A 267 23.45 -48.36 -41.73
C GLN A 267 22.67 -49.34 -40.84
N ASP A 268 22.66 -49.09 -39.54
CA ASP A 268 22.02 -49.91 -38.50
C ASP A 268 20.58 -49.49 -38.18
N GLY A 269 20.11 -48.35 -38.70
CA GLY A 269 18.77 -47.84 -38.44
C GLY A 269 17.64 -48.78 -38.93
N PRO A 270 16.40 -48.55 -38.45
CA PRO A 270 15.26 -49.41 -38.77
C PRO A 270 15.04 -49.49 -40.28
N LEU A 271 14.47 -50.61 -40.75
CA LEU A 271 14.07 -50.71 -42.14
C LEU A 271 13.00 -49.65 -42.43
N LYS A 272 13.05 -49.05 -43.63
CA LYS A 272 12.09 -48.03 -44.07
C LYS A 272 10.64 -48.50 -43.91
N GLU A 273 10.40 -49.77 -44.17
CA GLU A 273 9.10 -50.43 -44.00
C GLU A 273 8.64 -50.48 -42.54
N ASP A 274 9.56 -50.64 -41.59
CA ASP A 274 9.22 -50.70 -40.16
C ASP A 274 8.95 -49.30 -39.59
N ALA A 275 9.68 -48.29 -40.06
CA ALA A 275 9.38 -46.89 -39.75
C ALA A 275 8.00 -46.47 -40.29
N ILE A 276 7.67 -46.90 -41.51
CA ILE A 276 6.33 -46.67 -42.10
C ILE A 276 5.25 -47.37 -41.27
N LYS A 277 5.42 -48.65 -40.93
CA LYS A 277 4.46 -49.41 -40.09
C LYS A 277 4.27 -48.79 -38.71
N TYR A 278 5.34 -48.25 -38.12
CA TYR A 278 5.27 -47.56 -36.84
C TYR A 278 4.38 -46.30 -36.93
N ILE A 279 4.59 -45.46 -37.94
CA ILE A 279 3.76 -44.26 -38.16
C ILE A 279 2.31 -44.64 -38.51
N GLU A 280 2.09 -45.72 -39.27
CA GLU A 280 0.75 -46.26 -39.54
C GLU A 280 0.04 -46.71 -38.24
N ARG A 281 0.77 -47.26 -37.27
CA ARG A 281 0.23 -47.59 -35.94
C ARG A 281 -0.15 -46.33 -35.15
N GLN A 282 0.67 -45.28 -35.22
CA GLN A 282 0.36 -43.99 -34.58
C GLN A 282 -0.94 -43.38 -35.11
N ILE A 283 -1.14 -43.44 -36.43
CA ILE A 283 -2.38 -42.99 -37.06
C ILE A 283 -3.58 -43.76 -36.48
N ALA A 284 -3.50 -45.10 -36.37
CA ALA A 284 -4.60 -45.91 -35.82
C ALA A 284 -4.90 -45.57 -34.35
N GLU A 285 -3.87 -45.34 -33.53
CA GLU A 285 -4.03 -44.99 -32.11
C GLU A 285 -4.63 -43.57 -31.93
N VAL A 286 -4.31 -42.63 -32.83
CA VAL A 286 -4.92 -41.29 -32.90
C VAL A 286 -6.38 -41.36 -33.38
N GLU A 287 -6.68 -42.23 -34.34
CA GLU A 287 -8.05 -42.46 -34.81
C GLU A 287 -8.95 -43.02 -33.70
N GLU A 288 -8.43 -43.93 -32.86
CA GLU A 288 -9.15 -44.56 -31.75
C GLU A 288 -9.40 -43.66 -30.53
N ALA A 289 -8.68 -42.54 -30.35
CA ALA A 289 -8.80 -41.70 -29.16
C ALA A 289 -10.20 -41.08 -29.03
N THR A 290 -10.91 -41.31 -27.93
CA THR A 290 -12.33 -40.89 -27.83
C THR A 290 -12.53 -39.48 -27.28
N ASN A 291 -11.51 -38.90 -26.65
CA ASN A 291 -11.51 -37.54 -26.13
C ASN A 291 -10.08 -36.94 -26.13
N ILE A 292 -9.96 -35.63 -25.87
CA ILE A 292 -8.67 -34.92 -25.89
C ILE A 292 -7.71 -35.43 -24.79
N SER A 293 -8.23 -35.92 -23.66
CA SER A 293 -7.40 -36.45 -22.57
C SER A 293 -6.77 -37.80 -22.96
N ASP A 294 -7.54 -38.68 -23.61
CA ASP A 294 -7.08 -39.96 -24.17
C ASP A 294 -6.01 -39.73 -25.27
N LEU A 295 -6.18 -38.69 -26.09
CA LEU A 295 -5.16 -38.26 -27.06
C LEU A 295 -3.87 -37.77 -26.38
N LYS A 296 -4.00 -36.99 -25.31
CA LYS A 296 -2.88 -36.42 -24.53
C LYS A 296 -2.10 -37.47 -23.74
N GLU A 297 -2.72 -38.56 -23.30
CA GLU A 297 -2.01 -39.64 -22.61
C GLU A 297 -1.27 -40.55 -23.60
N ARG A 298 -1.81 -40.74 -24.80
CA ARG A 298 -1.22 -41.63 -25.81
C ARG A 298 -0.02 -41.01 -26.53
N ILE A 299 -0.09 -39.73 -26.90
CA ILE A 299 0.97 -39.05 -27.69
C ILE A 299 2.34 -39.04 -26.99
N PRO A 300 2.48 -38.69 -25.69
CA PRO A 300 3.77 -38.65 -25.01
C PRO A 300 4.39 -40.04 -24.83
N ALA A 301 3.58 -41.06 -24.46
CA ALA A 301 4.06 -42.44 -24.29
C ALA A 301 4.62 -43.03 -25.60
N LEU A 302 4.12 -42.57 -26.74
CA LEU A 302 4.56 -43.01 -28.06
C LEU A 302 5.78 -42.24 -28.55
N THR A 303 5.81 -40.93 -28.29
CA THR A 303 7.00 -40.08 -28.54
C THR A 303 8.19 -40.58 -27.73
N GLU A 304 7.98 -40.92 -26.45
CA GLU A 304 9.00 -41.48 -25.56
C GLU A 304 9.45 -42.88 -26.01
N ALA A 305 8.54 -43.73 -26.51
CA ALA A 305 8.90 -45.04 -27.07
C ALA A 305 9.70 -44.94 -28.38
N LEU A 306 9.44 -43.91 -29.20
CA LEU A 306 10.21 -43.61 -30.42
C LEU A 306 11.58 -43.04 -30.08
N GLU A 307 11.64 -42.10 -29.14
CA GLU A 307 12.90 -41.54 -28.63
C GLU A 307 13.74 -42.60 -27.92
N GLU A 308 13.14 -43.53 -27.18
CA GLU A 308 13.85 -44.65 -26.53
C GLU A 308 14.33 -45.69 -27.56
N ALA A 309 13.55 -45.95 -28.61
CA ALA A 309 13.97 -46.80 -29.74
C ALA A 309 15.12 -46.16 -30.55
N LEU A 310 15.08 -44.83 -30.75
CA LEU A 310 16.13 -44.06 -31.43
C LEU A 310 17.36 -43.82 -30.54
N ALA A 311 17.21 -43.77 -29.21
CA ALA A 311 18.31 -43.60 -28.27
C ALA A 311 19.07 -44.91 -27.98
N LYS A 312 18.45 -46.08 -28.24
CA LYS A 312 19.07 -47.39 -28.02
C LYS A 312 20.06 -47.82 -29.12
N GLU A 313 20.12 -47.13 -30.26
CA GLU A 313 21.18 -47.28 -31.25
C GLU A 313 21.88 -45.94 -31.50
N ARG A 314 23.02 -45.76 -30.82
CA ARG A 314 23.82 -44.52 -30.86
C ARG A 314 24.34 -44.26 -32.27
N LEU A 315 23.79 -43.27 -32.98
CA LEU A 315 24.53 -42.37 -33.87
C LEU A 315 23.66 -41.21 -34.40
N LEU A 316 24.18 -39.99 -34.19
CA LEU A 316 23.89 -38.69 -34.86
C LEU A 316 22.83 -37.75 -34.25
N SER A 317 23.35 -36.72 -33.58
CA SER A 317 22.78 -35.37 -33.52
C SER A 317 23.00 -34.62 -34.86
N PRO A 318 22.13 -33.65 -35.24
CA PRO A 318 22.21 -32.93 -36.52
C PRO A 318 23.29 -31.82 -36.57
N PRO A 319 23.58 -31.23 -37.75
CA PRO A 319 24.85 -30.57 -38.06
C PRO A 319 25.11 -29.18 -37.42
N PRO A 320 26.39 -28.73 -37.32
CA PRO A 320 26.86 -27.67 -36.41
C PRO A 320 26.60 -26.20 -36.83
N GLU A 321 25.91 -25.93 -37.94
CA GLU A 321 25.84 -24.56 -38.49
C GLU A 321 24.72 -23.70 -37.89
N LEU A 322 23.71 -24.31 -37.26
CA LEU A 322 22.66 -23.61 -36.50
C LEU A 322 23.10 -23.22 -35.09
N PHE A 323 24.11 -23.89 -34.52
CA PHE A 323 24.57 -23.64 -33.14
C PHE A 323 25.58 -22.48 -33.02
N ARG A 324 26.18 -22.03 -34.12
CA ARG A 324 27.24 -21.01 -34.08
C ARG A 324 26.68 -19.59 -33.91
N LYS A 325 25.45 -19.30 -34.36
CA LYS A 325 24.80 -17.99 -34.14
C LYS A 325 24.16 -17.84 -32.75
N TYR A 326 23.87 -18.93 -32.06
CA TYR A 326 23.26 -18.90 -30.72
C TYR A 326 24.31 -18.86 -29.59
N LYS A 327 25.52 -19.36 -29.84
CA LYS A 327 26.57 -19.52 -28.81
C LYS A 327 27.42 -18.26 -28.58
N ASP A 328 27.47 -17.35 -29.54
CA ASP A 328 28.19 -16.07 -29.40
C ASP A 328 27.35 -15.00 -28.69
N PHE A 329 26.03 -15.21 -28.57
CA PHE A 329 25.13 -14.35 -27.79
C PHE A 329 25.14 -14.70 -26.29
N ILE A 330 25.46 -15.96 -25.93
CA ILE A 330 25.42 -16.45 -24.53
C ILE A 330 26.76 -16.30 -23.79
N LYS A 331 27.83 -15.82 -24.44
CA LYS A 331 29.18 -15.82 -23.85
C LYS A 331 29.68 -14.50 -23.25
N VAL A 332 28.85 -13.47 -23.11
CA VAL A 332 29.31 -12.19 -22.49
C VAL A 332 28.88 -11.98 -21.04
N ASP A 333 28.01 -12.81 -20.43
CA ASP A 333 27.58 -12.51 -19.05
C ASP A 333 27.51 -13.69 -18.08
N ALA A 334 28.40 -14.67 -18.23
CA ALA A 334 28.63 -15.71 -17.21
C ALA A 334 29.65 -15.21 -16.16
N GLY A 335 29.37 -14.05 -15.58
CA GLY A 335 30.21 -13.35 -14.61
C GLY A 335 29.59 -13.15 -13.24
N LEU A 336 28.40 -13.68 -12.93
CA LEU A 336 27.77 -13.53 -11.60
C LEU A 336 27.07 -14.84 -11.18
N ARG A 337 27.42 -15.32 -9.98
CA ARG A 337 26.87 -16.54 -9.38
C ARG A 337 25.40 -16.31 -8.99
N LEU A 338 24.47 -16.81 -9.80
CA LEU A 338 23.05 -16.89 -9.45
C LEU A 338 22.73 -18.27 -8.84
N GLY A 339 21.95 -18.25 -7.76
CA GLY A 339 21.56 -19.41 -6.97
C GLY A 339 20.62 -20.36 -7.71
N LYS A 340 20.55 -21.61 -7.22
CA LYS A 340 19.85 -22.75 -7.86
C LYS A 340 18.33 -22.59 -8.05
N ASP A 341 17.71 -21.55 -7.48
CA ASP A 341 16.25 -21.43 -7.45
C ASP A 341 15.66 -20.64 -8.63
N GLN A 342 16.45 -19.83 -9.35
CA GLN A 342 15.97 -19.07 -10.51
C GLN A 342 15.71 -19.95 -11.74
N ARG A 343 16.47 -21.04 -11.90
CA ARG A 343 16.28 -22.02 -12.99
C ARG A 343 14.97 -22.81 -12.89
N LYS A 344 14.39 -22.92 -11.69
CA LYS A 344 13.10 -23.60 -11.49
C LYS A 344 11.93 -22.72 -11.89
N VAL A 345 12.04 -21.42 -11.67
CA VAL A 345 11.04 -20.43 -12.09
C VAL A 345 11.03 -20.29 -13.61
N GLU A 346 12.21 -20.24 -14.25
CA GLU A 346 12.32 -20.21 -15.71
C GLU A 346 11.81 -21.50 -16.37
N ALA A 347 12.04 -22.67 -15.77
CA ALA A 347 11.51 -23.94 -16.29
C ALA A 347 9.97 -24.01 -16.24
N VAL A 348 9.34 -23.49 -15.18
CA VAL A 348 7.88 -23.42 -15.07
C VAL A 348 7.29 -22.40 -16.05
N TYR A 349 7.98 -21.29 -16.28
CA TYR A 349 7.56 -20.27 -17.25
C TYR A 349 7.69 -20.77 -18.70
N SER A 350 8.78 -21.46 -19.05
CA SER A 350 8.95 -22.09 -20.36
C SER A 350 7.93 -23.22 -20.61
N MET A 351 7.60 -24.00 -19.58
CA MET A 351 6.59 -25.07 -19.67
C MET A 351 5.16 -24.50 -19.86
N LEU A 352 4.86 -23.35 -19.26
CA LEU A 352 3.58 -22.64 -19.45
C LEU A 352 3.48 -21.98 -20.85
N LEU A 353 4.60 -21.51 -21.40
CA LEU A 353 4.67 -20.95 -22.75
C LEU A 353 4.52 -22.04 -23.83
N GLU A 354 5.19 -23.18 -23.67
CA GLU A 354 5.12 -24.31 -24.62
C GLU A 354 3.73 -24.98 -24.63
N CYS A 355 3.02 -25.00 -23.50
CA CYS A 355 1.66 -25.53 -23.42
C CYS A 355 0.58 -24.63 -24.05
N SER A 356 0.91 -23.37 -24.35
CA SER A 356 -0.07 -22.38 -24.84
C SER A 356 -0.21 -22.33 -26.35
N GLY A 357 0.78 -22.81 -27.12
CA GLY A 357 0.72 -22.89 -28.59
C GLY A 357 0.53 -21.55 -29.33
N VAL A 358 0.68 -20.40 -28.64
CA VAL A 358 0.54 -19.06 -29.22
C VAL A 358 1.93 -18.44 -29.35
N GLU A 359 2.37 -18.14 -30.57
CA GLU A 359 3.40 -17.13 -30.79
C GLU A 359 2.80 -15.78 -30.40
N LEU A 360 3.08 -15.31 -29.18
CA LEU A 360 2.77 -13.94 -28.79
C LEU A 360 3.83 -13.03 -29.43
N ASP A 361 3.37 -12.10 -30.26
CA ASP A 361 4.15 -10.93 -30.63
C ASP A 361 4.55 -10.18 -29.35
N ASP A 362 5.83 -9.80 -29.23
CA ASP A 362 6.43 -9.16 -28.04
C ASP A 362 5.66 -7.89 -27.61
N THR A 363 4.81 -7.35 -28.49
CA THR A 363 3.92 -6.22 -28.22
C THR A 363 2.75 -6.55 -27.27
N GLU A 364 2.22 -7.77 -27.23
CA GLU A 364 1.09 -8.14 -26.36
C GLU A 364 1.49 -8.44 -24.91
N CYS A 365 2.65 -9.07 -24.69
CA CYS A 365 3.20 -9.24 -23.33
C CYS A 365 3.47 -7.89 -22.63
N SER A 366 3.69 -6.83 -23.40
CA SER A 366 3.88 -5.49 -22.87
C SER A 366 2.58 -4.85 -22.33
N MET A 367 1.39 -5.29 -22.78
CA MET A 367 0.10 -4.79 -22.28
C MET A 367 -0.25 -5.31 -20.88
N TYR A 368 0.19 -6.51 -20.53
CA TYR A 368 -0.08 -7.14 -19.22
C TYR A 368 0.57 -6.40 -18.02
N HIS A 369 1.49 -5.47 -18.28
CA HIS A 369 2.16 -4.67 -17.24
C HIS A 369 2.07 -3.16 -17.44
N LYS A 370 1.39 -2.67 -18.49
CA LYS A 370 1.45 -1.23 -18.85
C LYS A 370 0.12 -0.52 -19.09
N GLY A 371 -1.03 -1.19 -18.98
CA GLY A 371 -2.33 -0.50 -19.03
C GLY A 371 -2.67 0.17 -17.68
N PRO A 372 -2.83 1.51 -17.61
CA PRO A 372 -3.27 2.19 -16.38
C PRO A 372 -4.64 1.68 -15.88
N ALA A 373 -5.49 1.19 -16.79
CA ALA A 373 -6.89 0.87 -16.51
C ALA A 373 -7.13 -0.33 -15.59
N ALA A 374 -6.33 -1.40 -15.65
CA ALA A 374 -6.49 -2.57 -14.77
C ALA A 374 -6.00 -2.34 -13.32
N CYS A 375 -5.30 -1.21 -13.06
CA CYS A 375 -4.73 -0.90 -11.76
C CYS A 375 -5.60 0.01 -10.88
N LEU A 376 -6.63 0.67 -11.44
CA LEU A 376 -7.31 1.79 -10.79
C LEU A 376 -8.58 1.41 -10.00
N TRP A 377 -9.27 0.32 -10.34
CA TRP A 377 -10.27 -0.29 -9.46
C TRP A 377 -9.79 -1.70 -9.08
N LYS A 378 -9.13 -1.84 -7.93
CA LYS A 378 -8.87 -3.16 -7.33
C LYS A 378 -9.92 -3.42 -6.24
N PRO A 379 -10.73 -4.49 -6.35
CA PRO A 379 -11.38 -5.04 -5.17
C PRO A 379 -10.33 -5.28 -4.09
N ASN A 380 -10.67 -5.05 -2.84
CA ASN A 380 -9.73 -5.22 -1.75
C ASN A 380 -9.49 -6.73 -1.55
N LEU A 381 -8.44 -7.26 -2.19
CA LEU A 381 -7.97 -8.64 -2.05
C LEU A 381 -7.53 -8.99 -0.62
N THR A 382 -7.61 -8.06 0.33
CA THR A 382 -7.28 -8.30 1.74
C THR A 382 -8.23 -9.29 2.42
N VAL A 383 -9.34 -9.67 1.79
CA VAL A 383 -10.29 -10.64 2.34
C VAL A 383 -10.80 -11.58 1.24
N LEU A 384 -10.02 -12.58 0.79
CA LEU A 384 -10.44 -13.99 0.58
C LEU A 384 -9.50 -14.82 -0.31
N SER A 385 -9.49 -16.13 -0.03
CA SER A 385 -8.58 -17.18 -0.54
C SER A 385 -9.01 -17.80 -1.87
N GLN A 386 -8.06 -18.45 -2.56
CA GLN A 386 -8.34 -19.62 -3.42
C GLN A 386 -7.55 -20.90 -3.05
N SER A 387 -6.68 -20.88 -2.03
CA SER A 387 -5.81 -22.03 -1.66
C SER A 387 -5.87 -22.42 -0.18
N THR A 388 -7.01 -22.25 0.50
CA THR A 388 -7.25 -22.96 1.78
C THR A 388 -7.44 -24.48 1.60
N VAL A 389 -7.00 -25.02 0.46
CA VAL A 389 -6.80 -26.44 0.16
C VAL A 389 -5.39 -26.60 -0.42
N SER A 390 -4.38 -26.76 0.46
CA SER A 390 -3.03 -27.39 0.25
C SER A 390 -1.80 -26.70 0.86
N LEU A 391 -1.93 -25.81 1.85
CA LEU A 391 -0.79 -25.20 2.56
C LEU A 391 -0.02 -26.13 3.54
N GLU A 392 -0.05 -27.44 3.32
CA GLU A 392 0.86 -28.39 4.00
C GLU A 392 1.97 -28.95 3.07
N GLN A 393 1.99 -28.64 1.77
CA GLN A 393 2.86 -29.39 0.84
C GLN A 393 3.91 -28.61 0.03
N HIS A 394 4.08 -27.29 0.19
CA HIS A 394 5.15 -26.57 -0.52
C HIS A 394 5.90 -25.55 0.35
N ASP A 395 7.17 -25.85 0.63
CA ASP A 395 8.22 -25.03 1.27
C ASP A 395 8.63 -23.76 0.46
N LEU A 396 7.69 -23.12 -0.25
CA LEU A 396 7.99 -21.98 -1.13
C LEU A 396 7.63 -20.59 -0.57
N PHE A 397 7.17 -20.49 0.68
CA PHE A 397 6.91 -19.19 1.33
C PHE A 397 7.44 -19.11 2.78
N PRO A 398 8.74 -18.87 3.01
CA PRO A 398 9.27 -18.55 4.34
C PRO A 398 9.22 -17.04 4.70
N PHE A 399 8.86 -16.14 3.77
CA PHE A 399 9.07 -14.69 3.95
C PHE A 399 7.81 -13.84 4.14
N ILE A 400 6.62 -14.42 3.96
CA ILE A 400 5.37 -13.81 4.40
C ILE A 400 4.97 -14.57 5.66
N LYS A 401 5.24 -14.00 6.83
CA LYS A 401 4.51 -14.43 8.02
C LYS A 401 3.02 -14.25 7.72
N PRO A 402 2.14 -15.17 8.12
CA PRO A 402 0.69 -15.04 7.95
C PRO A 402 0.09 -13.72 8.48
N ALA A 403 0.85 -12.89 9.20
CA ALA A 403 0.41 -11.74 10.00
C ALA A 403 -0.57 -10.77 9.32
N GLU A 404 -0.48 -10.45 8.03
CA GLU A 404 -1.40 -9.46 7.44
C GLU A 404 -2.80 -10.02 7.14
N THR A 405 -2.87 -11.25 6.61
CA THR A 405 -4.14 -11.97 6.43
C THR A 405 -4.63 -12.58 7.74
N SER A 406 -3.69 -12.99 8.59
CA SER A 406 -3.90 -13.45 9.96
C SER A 406 -4.35 -12.33 10.86
N ASP A 407 -4.01 -11.06 10.67
CA ASP A 407 -4.49 -10.01 11.59
C ASP A 407 -5.93 -9.63 11.28
N VAL A 408 -6.36 -9.64 10.02
CA VAL A 408 -7.79 -9.47 9.70
C VAL A 408 -8.57 -10.73 10.09
N ILE A 409 -8.10 -11.92 9.70
CA ILE A 409 -8.77 -13.18 10.03
C ILE A 409 -8.69 -13.47 11.54
N ALA A 410 -7.62 -13.12 12.24
CA ALA A 410 -7.52 -13.21 13.70
C ALA A 410 -8.27 -12.06 14.37
N GLN A 411 -8.32 -10.82 13.89
CA GLN A 411 -9.20 -9.82 14.50
C GLN A 411 -10.68 -10.23 14.39
N LEU A 412 -11.08 -10.80 13.25
CA LEU A 412 -12.44 -11.33 13.03
C LEU A 412 -12.69 -12.64 13.83
N ARG A 413 -11.74 -13.58 13.87
CA ARG A 413 -11.85 -14.84 14.65
C ARG A 413 -11.70 -14.62 16.16
N PHE A 414 -10.73 -13.82 16.60
CA PHE A 414 -10.43 -13.54 17.99
C PHE A 414 -11.58 -12.78 18.63
N ARG A 415 -12.25 -11.85 17.93
CA ARG A 415 -13.47 -11.20 18.45
C ARG A 415 -14.68 -12.14 18.50
N GLY A 416 -14.90 -12.98 17.48
CA GLY A 416 -15.96 -14.01 17.54
C GLY A 416 -15.77 -15.01 18.71
N ILE A 417 -14.52 -15.34 19.04
CA ILE A 417 -14.16 -16.18 20.20
C ILE A 417 -14.27 -15.39 21.53
N HIS A 418 -14.00 -14.09 21.52
CA HIS A 418 -14.02 -13.24 22.72
C HIS A 418 -15.44 -12.83 23.16
N ASP A 419 -16.36 -12.65 22.22
CA ASP A 419 -17.79 -12.44 22.53
C ASP A 419 -18.41 -13.70 23.13
N ALA A 420 -17.96 -14.88 22.68
CA ALA A 420 -18.36 -16.16 23.26
C ALA A 420 -17.86 -16.34 24.71
N SER A 421 -16.62 -15.93 25.00
CA SER A 421 -15.99 -16.13 26.31
C SER A 421 -16.48 -15.16 27.39
N ASN A 422 -16.91 -13.95 27.04
CA ASN A 422 -17.45 -12.96 27.98
C ASN A 422 -18.89 -13.25 28.44
N SER A 423 -19.59 -14.21 27.84
CA SER A 423 -20.96 -14.59 28.20
C SER A 423 -21.10 -15.35 29.54
N GLY A 424 -20.00 -15.59 30.27
CA GLY A 424 -20.01 -16.05 31.67
C GLY A 424 -20.50 -17.48 31.93
N SER A 425 -20.92 -18.23 30.90
CA SER A 425 -21.39 -19.61 31.05
C SER A 425 -20.38 -20.63 30.51
N GLY A 426 -19.61 -21.25 31.41
CA GLY A 426 -18.95 -22.56 31.31
C GLY A 426 -18.46 -23.10 29.96
N ARG A 427 -17.13 -23.30 29.87
CA ARG A 427 -16.35 -24.13 28.91
C ARG A 427 -16.69 -24.04 27.40
N PRO A 428 -15.75 -23.61 26.54
CA PRO A 428 -15.94 -23.49 25.09
C PRO A 428 -15.83 -24.82 24.31
N GLU A 429 -16.16 -25.97 24.92
CA GLU A 429 -15.91 -27.28 24.29
C GLU A 429 -16.89 -27.65 23.14
N LYS A 430 -17.89 -26.81 22.82
CA LYS A 430 -18.86 -27.08 21.75
C LYS A 430 -19.34 -25.85 20.97
N MET A 431 -18.46 -24.92 20.61
CA MET A 431 -18.84 -23.91 19.63
C MET A 431 -18.92 -24.53 18.22
N THR A 432 -20.17 -24.84 17.85
CA THR A 432 -20.87 -24.41 16.62
C THR A 432 -20.03 -24.30 15.35
N LYS A 433 -20.48 -24.95 14.26
CA LYS A 433 -19.90 -24.84 12.91
C LYS A 433 -19.48 -23.39 12.63
N SER A 434 -18.22 -23.21 12.27
CA SER A 434 -17.65 -21.91 11.93
C SER A 434 -18.51 -21.25 10.86
N LEU A 435 -19.08 -20.08 11.15
CA LEU A 435 -19.61 -19.20 10.11
C LEU A 435 -18.54 -19.06 9.03
N SER A 436 -18.97 -19.09 7.78
CA SER A 436 -18.10 -18.74 6.67
C SER A 436 -17.61 -17.30 6.85
N ILE A 437 -16.42 -16.99 6.31
CA ILE A 437 -15.89 -15.62 6.31
C ILE A 437 -16.90 -14.66 5.68
N PHE A 438 -17.59 -15.12 4.63
CA PHE A 438 -18.64 -14.35 3.98
C PHE A 438 -19.78 -13.98 4.93
N GLU A 439 -20.35 -14.93 5.68
CA GLU A 439 -21.43 -14.65 6.64
C GLU A 439 -20.99 -13.66 7.71
N HIS A 440 -19.74 -13.76 8.18
CA HIS A 440 -19.20 -12.84 9.17
C HIS A 440 -19.04 -11.42 8.62
N VAL A 441 -18.48 -11.29 7.41
CA VAL A 441 -18.31 -10.00 6.73
C VAL A 441 -19.66 -9.38 6.34
N ALA A 442 -20.62 -10.20 5.89
CA ALA A 442 -21.98 -9.75 5.61
C ALA A 442 -22.66 -9.25 6.89
N ALA A 443 -22.63 -10.01 7.99
CA ALA A 443 -23.19 -9.55 9.26
C ALA A 443 -22.55 -8.24 9.77
N TRP A 444 -21.25 -8.06 9.51
CA TRP A 444 -20.54 -6.82 9.82
C TRP A 444 -21.09 -5.64 9.00
N PHE A 445 -21.12 -5.74 7.67
CA PHE A 445 -21.64 -4.68 6.80
C PHE A 445 -23.13 -4.39 7.06
N TRP A 446 -23.91 -5.41 7.39
CA TRP A 446 -25.30 -5.25 7.80
C TRP A 446 -25.41 -4.32 9.02
N SER A 447 -24.60 -4.60 10.04
CA SER A 447 -24.57 -3.83 11.28
C SER A 447 -24.12 -2.38 11.04
N VAL A 448 -23.13 -2.18 10.17
CA VAL A 448 -22.68 -0.84 9.73
C VAL A 448 -23.80 -0.08 9.03
N SER A 449 -24.47 -0.73 8.06
CA SER A 449 -25.55 -0.11 7.30
C SER A 449 -26.73 0.30 8.20
N SER A 450 -27.18 -0.61 9.07
CA SER A 450 -28.25 -0.32 10.02
C SER A 450 -27.91 0.85 10.96
N ALA A 451 -26.67 0.88 11.47
CA ALA A 451 -26.18 1.99 12.28
C ALA A 451 -26.16 3.31 11.50
N MET A 452 -25.67 3.28 10.26
CA MET A 452 -25.59 4.43 9.39
C MET A 452 -26.97 5.02 9.07
N GLN A 453 -27.95 4.20 8.68
CA GLN A 453 -29.32 4.64 8.39
C GLN A 453 -29.98 5.32 9.60
N ARG A 454 -29.78 4.76 10.81
CA ARG A 454 -30.28 5.36 12.04
C ARG A 454 -29.63 6.71 12.33
N LEU A 455 -28.33 6.85 12.10
CA LEU A 455 -27.65 8.14 12.29
C LEU A 455 -28.09 9.16 11.23
N VAL A 456 -28.23 8.75 9.96
CA VAL A 456 -28.67 9.63 8.86
C VAL A 456 -30.11 10.11 9.08
N SER A 457 -31.04 9.22 9.41
CA SER A 457 -32.43 9.57 9.71
C SER A 457 -32.58 10.55 10.88
N GLN A 458 -31.68 10.49 11.87
CA GLN A 458 -31.61 11.45 12.97
C GLN A 458 -30.77 12.72 12.67
N LYS A 459 -30.24 12.88 11.45
CA LYS A 459 -29.29 13.94 11.07
C LYS A 459 -28.07 14.01 12.00
N ALA A 460 -27.68 12.85 12.48
CA ALA A 460 -26.59 12.63 13.43
C ALA A 460 -25.31 12.13 12.75
N LEU A 461 -25.28 11.96 11.42
CA LEU A 461 -24.06 11.66 10.66
C LEU A 461 -23.68 12.80 9.73
N THR A 462 -22.38 13.09 9.67
CA THR A 462 -21.78 13.93 8.63
C THR A 462 -20.43 13.32 8.25
N ILE A 463 -20.20 13.15 6.96
CA ILE A 463 -18.94 12.67 6.38
C ILE A 463 -18.46 13.71 5.38
N GLU A 464 -17.33 14.35 5.65
CA GLU A 464 -16.61 15.25 4.76
C GLU A 464 -15.54 14.45 3.99
N ILE A 465 -15.58 14.48 2.66
CA ILE A 465 -14.58 13.83 1.79
C ILE A 465 -13.64 14.89 1.23
N VAL A 466 -12.35 14.74 1.49
CA VAL A 466 -11.32 15.70 1.06
C VAL A 466 -10.15 14.96 0.42
N PRO A 467 -9.99 14.95 -0.90
CA PRO A 467 -8.81 14.41 -1.57
C PRO A 467 -7.57 15.28 -1.31
N GLY A 468 -6.39 14.66 -1.43
CA GLY A 468 -5.10 15.34 -1.41
C GLY A 468 -4.23 15.02 -0.18
N ASP A 469 -3.07 15.69 -0.11
CA ASP A 469 -2.10 15.46 0.96
C ASP A 469 -2.68 15.83 2.33
N MET A 470 -2.71 14.86 3.24
CA MET A 470 -3.29 15.02 4.56
C MET A 470 -2.65 16.10 5.42
N HIS A 471 -1.36 16.41 5.24
CA HIS A 471 -0.67 17.46 5.97
C HIS A 471 -1.14 18.83 5.48
N ILE A 472 -1.42 18.99 4.19
CA ILE A 472 -2.03 20.20 3.63
C ILE A 472 -3.45 20.36 4.16
N VAL A 473 -4.24 19.28 4.15
CA VAL A 473 -5.59 19.29 4.72
C VAL A 473 -5.54 19.68 6.20
N ALA A 474 -4.63 19.11 6.98
CA ALA A 474 -4.42 19.43 8.38
C ALA A 474 -4.10 20.91 8.62
N LEU A 475 -3.27 21.53 7.76
CA LEU A 475 -2.96 22.96 7.86
C LEU A 475 -4.18 23.86 7.60
N ALA A 476 -5.17 23.39 6.84
CA ALA A 476 -6.42 24.11 6.60
C ALA A 476 -7.46 23.91 7.72
N GLN A 477 -7.26 22.93 8.61
CA GLN A 477 -8.18 22.65 9.70
C GLN A 477 -8.07 23.63 10.86
N GLN A 478 -9.18 23.78 11.58
CA GLN A 478 -9.21 24.54 12.82
C GLN A 478 -8.48 23.79 13.96
N PRO A 479 -7.72 24.47 14.82
CA PRO A 479 -7.05 23.84 15.95
C PRO A 479 -8.04 23.40 17.03
N SER A 480 -7.66 22.35 17.77
CA SER A 480 -8.37 21.85 18.95
C SER A 480 -9.84 21.44 18.76
N VAL A 481 -10.18 20.86 17.61
CA VAL A 481 -11.55 20.45 17.30
C VAL A 481 -11.78 18.94 17.29
N TRP A 482 -10.73 18.13 17.08
CA TRP A 482 -10.87 16.68 16.84
C TRP A 482 -10.78 15.86 18.13
N ASP A 483 -11.71 14.92 18.29
CA ASP A 483 -11.71 13.97 19.40
C ASP A 483 -10.80 12.78 19.09
N GLU A 484 -10.67 12.42 17.82
CA GLU A 484 -9.72 11.41 17.34
C GLU A 484 -9.20 11.77 15.94
N ILE A 485 -7.91 11.51 15.73
CA ILE A 485 -7.27 11.59 14.41
C ILE A 485 -6.60 10.24 14.14
N SER A 486 -7.14 9.46 13.22
CA SER A 486 -6.52 8.22 12.75
C SER A 486 -5.79 8.51 11.45
N VAL A 487 -4.48 8.23 11.39
CA VAL A 487 -3.66 8.50 10.20
C VAL A 487 -3.20 7.22 9.50
N SER A 488 -3.83 6.08 9.79
CA SER A 488 -3.51 4.77 9.20
C SER A 488 -1.99 4.53 9.22
N ASN A 489 -1.40 3.99 8.15
CA ASN A 489 0.03 3.82 7.97
C ASN A 489 0.75 5.03 7.36
N VAL A 490 0.15 6.22 7.32
CA VAL A 490 0.80 7.42 6.76
C VAL A 490 2.15 7.75 7.44
N PRO A 491 2.36 7.54 8.75
CA PRO A 491 3.67 7.71 9.37
C PRO A 491 4.77 6.83 8.76
N ASP A 492 4.45 5.68 8.15
CA ASP A 492 5.44 4.84 7.48
C ASP A 492 6.03 5.52 6.24
N TYR A 493 5.26 6.42 5.62
CA TYR A 493 5.64 7.17 4.42
C TYR A 493 6.18 8.57 4.73
N THR A 494 5.71 9.20 5.80
CA THR A 494 5.96 10.62 6.08
C THR A 494 6.74 10.86 7.36
N GLY A 495 6.92 9.83 8.19
CA GLY A 495 7.57 9.91 9.49
C GLY A 495 6.64 10.32 10.62
N LEU A 496 6.82 9.69 11.79
CA LEU A 496 6.02 9.96 12.99
C LEU A 496 6.11 11.43 13.46
N LEU A 497 7.27 12.06 13.29
CA LEU A 497 7.43 13.46 13.70
C LEU A 497 6.49 14.39 12.92
N ASN A 498 6.33 14.21 11.62
CA ASN A 498 5.38 15.01 10.84
C ASN A 498 3.94 14.79 11.36
N THR A 499 3.58 13.55 11.67
CA THR A 499 2.27 13.27 12.29
C THR A 499 2.06 14.09 13.57
N PHE A 500 3.06 14.11 14.45
CA PHE A 500 2.99 14.92 15.68
C PHE A 500 2.92 16.42 15.43
N LEU A 501 3.69 16.94 14.48
CA LEU A 501 3.75 18.38 14.22
C LEU A 501 2.47 18.93 13.60
N PHE A 502 1.83 18.17 12.72
CA PHE A 502 0.66 18.62 11.97
C PHE A 502 -0.67 18.30 12.67
N PHE A 503 -0.80 17.13 13.32
CA PHE A 503 -2.09 16.70 13.87
C PHE A 503 -2.28 17.03 15.35
N SER A 504 -1.20 17.08 16.15
CA SER A 504 -1.36 17.37 17.59
C SER A 504 -1.99 18.75 17.89
N PRO A 505 -1.76 19.82 17.10
CA PRO A 505 -2.45 21.09 17.31
C PRO A 505 -3.96 21.04 17.05
N LEU A 506 -4.42 20.05 16.27
CA LEU A 506 -5.81 19.88 15.88
C LEU A 506 -6.62 19.11 16.93
N LEU A 507 -5.94 18.37 17.83
CA LEU A 507 -6.56 17.61 18.90
C LEU A 507 -7.22 18.50 19.94
N ARG A 508 -8.45 18.13 20.32
CA ARG A 508 -9.17 18.74 21.43
C ARG A 508 -8.37 18.56 22.72
N ARG A 509 -8.16 19.67 23.43
CA ARG A 509 -7.50 19.63 24.75
C ARG A 509 -8.48 19.18 25.81
N ALA A 510 -8.00 18.44 26.82
CA ALA A 510 -8.80 18.14 27.99
C ALA A 510 -9.17 19.45 28.72
N VAL A 511 -10.46 19.65 28.97
CA VAL A 511 -10.97 20.71 29.84
C VAL A 511 -11.78 20.02 30.92
N GLU A 512 -11.31 20.11 32.18
CA GLU A 512 -11.84 19.67 33.49
C GLU A 512 -12.66 18.36 33.56
N ASP A 513 -13.58 18.07 32.63
CA ASP A 513 -14.44 16.88 32.53
C ASP A 513 -14.51 16.25 31.11
N THR A 514 -13.65 16.64 30.16
CA THR A 514 -13.65 16.07 28.80
C THR A 514 -12.39 15.26 28.51
N HIS A 515 -12.57 14.06 27.93
CA HIS A 515 -11.47 13.28 27.36
C HIS A 515 -10.63 14.12 26.39
N ALA A 516 -9.30 14.01 26.52
CA ALA A 516 -8.37 14.59 25.56
C ALA A 516 -8.52 13.88 24.21
N GLY A 517 -8.41 14.64 23.12
CA GLY A 517 -8.32 14.04 21.80
C GLY A 517 -7.01 13.25 21.66
N HIS A 518 -7.03 12.22 20.82
CA HIS A 518 -5.85 11.39 20.56
C HIS A 518 -5.57 11.20 19.06
N ILE A 519 -4.29 11.03 18.73
CA ILE A 519 -3.84 10.57 17.42
C ILE A 519 -3.62 9.07 17.52
N ARG A 520 -4.09 8.33 16.51
CA ARG A 520 -3.84 6.92 16.31
C ARG A 520 -3.18 6.71 14.96
N HIS A 521 -2.26 5.76 14.89
CA HIS A 521 -1.71 5.34 13.61
C HIS A 521 -1.34 3.86 13.64
N ASP A 522 -1.29 3.26 12.45
CA ASP A 522 -0.77 1.93 12.22
C ASP A 522 0.70 2.01 11.82
N ILE A 523 1.40 0.91 12.05
CA ILE A 523 2.75 0.68 11.55
C ILE A 523 2.60 -0.60 10.76
N LEU A 524 2.49 -0.50 9.43
CA LEU A 524 2.21 -1.64 8.55
C LEU A 524 3.44 -2.01 7.73
N LEU A 525 4.07 -1.02 7.09
CA LEU A 525 5.26 -1.25 6.27
C LEU A 525 6.52 -1.48 7.12
N ALA A 526 6.56 -0.89 8.31
CA ALA A 526 7.77 -0.83 9.14
C ALA A 526 7.70 -1.70 10.40
N THR A 527 6.62 -2.48 10.60
CA THR A 527 6.32 -3.14 11.88
C THR A 527 7.44 -4.06 12.35
N SER A 528 8.05 -4.81 11.42
CA SER A 528 9.10 -5.78 11.74
C SER A 528 10.50 -5.18 11.82
N LEU A 529 10.66 -3.89 11.47
CA LEU A 529 11.95 -3.21 11.58
C LEU A 529 12.33 -2.93 13.03
N TYR A 530 11.35 -2.57 13.86
CA TYR A 530 11.60 -2.11 15.22
C TYR A 530 11.41 -3.24 16.23
N LYS A 531 12.27 -3.27 17.25
CA LYS A 531 12.18 -4.25 18.34
C LYS A 531 11.11 -3.88 19.34
N HIS A 532 10.91 -2.58 19.57
CA HIS A 532 9.95 -2.04 20.51
C HIS A 532 9.56 -0.61 20.15
N LEU A 533 8.41 -0.16 20.66
CA LEU A 533 7.85 1.16 20.36
C LEU A 533 8.84 2.32 20.64
N ALA A 534 9.66 2.23 21.69
CA ALA A 534 10.65 3.28 21.98
C ALA A 534 11.72 3.45 20.87
N GLU A 535 12.09 2.37 20.16
CA GLU A 535 13.05 2.44 19.04
C GLU A 535 12.40 3.06 17.82
N TYR A 536 11.12 2.77 17.59
CA TYR A 536 10.31 3.41 16.55
C TYR A 536 10.19 4.93 16.78
N ILE A 537 9.80 5.34 18.01
CA ILE A 537 9.73 6.76 18.37
C ILE A 537 11.10 7.41 18.16
N HIS A 538 12.17 6.79 18.67
CA HIS A 538 13.50 7.36 18.57
C HIS A 538 13.95 7.53 17.13
N THR A 539 13.83 6.49 16.31
CA THR A 539 14.19 6.51 14.88
C THR A 539 13.41 7.58 14.13
N SER A 540 12.11 7.70 14.41
CA SER A 540 11.22 8.59 13.65
C SER A 540 11.26 10.05 14.11
N THR A 541 11.80 10.36 15.30
CA THR A 541 11.70 11.70 15.92
C THR A 541 13.01 12.23 16.50
N MET A 542 14.05 11.41 16.61
CA MET A 542 15.30 11.68 17.33
C MET A 542 15.14 11.95 18.84
N LEU A 543 13.98 11.62 19.44
CA LEU A 543 13.72 11.74 20.88
C LEU A 543 14.15 10.45 21.60
N THR A 544 14.90 10.56 22.70
CA THR A 544 15.52 9.38 23.34
C THR A 544 14.57 8.59 24.23
N ASP A 545 13.51 9.23 24.71
CA ASP A 545 12.55 8.61 25.63
C ASP A 545 11.18 9.34 25.58
N ALA A 546 10.16 8.68 26.13
CA ALA A 546 8.81 9.23 26.22
C ALA A 546 8.73 10.52 27.06
N GLY A 547 9.64 10.70 28.03
CA GLY A 547 9.71 11.93 28.82
C GLY A 547 10.12 13.13 27.96
N GLN A 548 11.06 12.96 27.04
CA GLN A 548 11.42 14.01 26.07
C GLN A 548 10.24 14.35 25.15
N LEU A 549 9.47 13.37 24.71
CA LEU A 549 8.27 13.60 23.90
C LEU A 549 7.25 14.49 24.63
N ILE A 550 7.01 14.21 25.91
CA ILE A 550 6.13 15.03 26.76
C ILE A 550 6.69 16.45 26.94
N ARG A 551 7.98 16.58 27.27
CA ARG A 551 8.59 17.89 27.55
C ARG A 551 8.72 18.76 26.29
N LEU A 552 9.14 18.19 25.15
CA LEU A 552 9.40 18.91 23.90
C LEU A 552 8.14 19.10 23.05
N LEU A 553 7.33 18.04 22.89
CA LEU A 553 6.19 18.04 21.97
C LEU A 553 4.82 18.04 22.68
N ARG A 554 4.77 18.00 24.02
CA ARG A 554 3.50 17.95 24.78
C ARG A 554 2.65 16.73 24.40
N LEU A 555 3.29 15.62 24.06
CA LEU A 555 2.63 14.40 23.64
C LEU A 555 2.97 13.25 24.58
N GLU A 556 1.94 12.52 24.97
CA GLU A 556 2.02 11.35 25.85
C GLU A 556 1.48 10.13 25.12
N HIS A 557 2.15 8.99 25.29
CA HIS A 557 1.68 7.71 24.81
C HIS A 557 0.56 7.21 25.73
N THR A 558 -0.67 7.14 25.24
CA THR A 558 -1.85 6.79 26.04
C THR A 558 -2.28 5.33 25.89
N GLY A 559 -1.78 4.61 24.88
CA GLY A 559 -2.15 3.23 24.65
C GLY A 559 -1.62 2.69 23.32
N GLY A 560 -1.79 1.39 23.10
CA GLY A 560 -1.28 0.70 21.91
C GLY A 560 0.14 0.16 22.07
N GLN A 561 0.56 -0.61 21.07
CA GLN A 561 1.89 -1.24 21.00
C GLN A 561 2.41 -1.20 19.56
N LEU A 562 3.60 -1.76 19.32
CA LEU A 562 4.12 -1.85 17.95
C LEU A 562 3.31 -2.81 17.08
N VAL A 563 2.79 -3.91 17.67
CA VAL A 563 2.06 -4.99 16.99
C VAL A 563 0.72 -5.20 17.70
N GLY A 564 -0.34 -5.46 16.92
CA GLY A 564 -1.65 -5.90 17.43
C GLY A 564 -2.57 -4.79 17.98
N SER A 565 -2.02 -3.65 18.41
CA SER A 565 -2.81 -2.47 18.78
C SER A 565 -2.10 -1.19 18.35
N CYS A 566 -2.81 -0.31 17.67
CA CYS A 566 -2.27 0.92 17.09
C CYS A 566 -1.78 1.87 18.20
N PRO A 567 -0.54 2.40 18.15
CA PRO A 567 -0.09 3.42 19.09
C PRO A 567 -1.02 4.64 19.13
N GLN A 568 -1.28 5.12 20.34
CA GLN A 568 -2.16 6.25 20.62
C GLN A 568 -1.40 7.34 21.39
N TRP A 569 -1.66 8.59 20.99
CA TRP A 569 -0.94 9.75 21.46
C TRP A 569 -1.91 10.88 21.82
N ALA A 570 -1.85 11.39 23.04
CA ALA A 570 -2.67 12.53 23.46
C ALA A 570 -1.81 13.75 23.80
N VAL A 571 -2.40 14.94 23.69
CA VAL A 571 -1.76 16.18 24.14
C VAL A 571 -1.84 16.25 25.67
N THR A 572 -0.72 16.54 26.31
CA THR A 572 -0.61 16.65 27.77
C THR A 572 0.09 17.95 28.19
N GLU A 573 -0.32 18.52 29.32
CA GLU A 573 0.34 19.68 29.94
C GLU A 573 1.03 19.31 31.28
N ALA A 574 1.09 18.01 31.61
CA ALA A 574 1.47 17.53 32.93
C ALA A 574 2.94 17.79 33.34
N ALA A 575 3.84 18.05 32.39
CA ALA A 575 5.27 18.21 32.66
C ALA A 575 5.76 19.66 32.51
N ALA A 576 6.94 19.95 33.06
CA ALA A 576 7.68 21.15 32.70
C ALA A 576 8.24 21.04 31.26
N LEU A 577 8.39 22.17 30.57
CA LEU A 577 9.09 22.20 29.27
C LEU A 577 10.56 21.81 29.44
N ALA A 578 11.16 21.28 28.37
CA ALA A 578 12.59 20.96 28.33
C ALA A 578 13.44 22.23 28.51
N GLY A 579 14.62 22.05 29.13
CA GLY A 579 15.60 23.14 29.24
C GLY A 579 16.25 23.46 27.89
N LYS A 580 16.87 24.64 27.80
CA LYS A 580 17.60 25.08 26.59
C LYS A 580 18.57 24.02 26.02
N PRO A 581 19.45 23.38 26.82
CA PRO A 581 20.44 22.45 26.26
C PRO A 581 19.80 21.20 25.63
N GLU A 582 18.70 20.72 26.20
CA GLU A 582 17.95 19.56 25.72
C GLU A 582 17.23 19.91 24.40
N LEU A 583 16.56 21.07 24.35
CA LEU A 583 15.93 21.59 23.15
C LEU A 583 16.93 21.78 21.99
N GLU A 584 18.05 22.45 22.24
CA GLU A 584 19.09 22.66 21.22
C GLU A 584 19.69 21.34 20.75
N GLY A 585 19.97 20.43 21.70
CA GLY A 585 20.48 19.10 21.39
C GLY A 585 19.56 18.33 20.45
N TRP A 586 18.26 18.29 20.75
CA TRP A 586 17.27 17.64 19.90
C TRP A 586 17.17 18.28 18.51
N LEU A 587 17.09 19.61 18.42
CA LEU A 587 17.00 20.31 17.13
C LEU A 587 18.23 20.07 16.25
N TYR A 588 19.45 20.02 16.83
CA TYR A 588 20.65 19.69 16.06
C TYR A 588 20.70 18.22 15.64
N SER A 589 20.24 17.29 16.47
CA SER A 589 20.10 15.87 16.08
C SER A 589 19.09 15.70 14.96
N LEU A 590 17.94 16.37 15.04
CA LEU A 590 16.91 16.36 14.00
C LEU A 590 17.46 16.92 12.68
N LEU A 591 18.16 18.06 12.72
CA LEU A 591 18.76 18.65 11.52
C LEU A 591 19.81 17.73 10.89
N LEU A 592 20.66 17.09 11.70
CA LEU A 592 21.62 16.10 11.19
C LEU A 592 20.92 14.88 10.59
N CYS A 593 19.81 14.42 11.17
CA CYS A 593 19.04 13.30 10.63
C CYS A 593 18.37 13.63 9.28
N ILE A 594 17.96 14.89 9.07
CA ILE A 594 17.40 15.35 7.79
C ILE A 594 18.48 15.43 6.72
N VAL A 595 19.63 15.99 7.08
CA VAL A 595 20.71 16.29 6.13
C VAL A 595 21.54 15.05 5.81
N LEU A 596 21.73 14.18 6.79
CA LEU A 596 22.51 12.95 6.69
C LEU A 596 21.65 11.79 7.24
N PRO A 597 20.58 11.40 6.52
CA PRO A 597 19.76 10.29 6.96
C PRO A 597 20.57 8.99 6.96
N ALA A 598 20.17 8.09 7.84
CA ALA A 598 20.81 6.79 7.95
C ALA A 598 20.72 6.01 6.63
N PRO A 599 21.74 5.21 6.28
CA PRO A 599 21.60 4.21 5.23
C PRO A 599 20.42 3.29 5.54
N ARG A 600 19.53 3.09 4.57
CA ARG A 600 18.43 2.13 4.68
C ARG A 600 18.70 0.94 3.78
N ASP A 601 18.33 -0.24 4.26
CA ASP A 601 18.29 -1.45 3.43
C ASP A 601 16.94 -1.50 2.70
N TRP A 602 17.00 -1.65 1.38
CA TRP A 602 15.82 -1.67 0.49
C TRP A 602 15.52 -3.05 -0.08
N GLN A 603 16.32 -4.05 0.28
CA GLN A 603 16.04 -5.43 -0.06
C GLN A 603 14.85 -6.04 0.70
N PRO A 604 14.57 -5.70 1.98
CA PRO A 604 13.45 -6.31 2.69
C PRO A 604 12.08 -5.78 2.23
N CYS A 605 11.06 -6.63 2.33
CA CYS A 605 9.66 -6.24 2.14
C CYS A 605 9.16 -5.23 3.18
N PHE A 606 9.88 -5.10 4.31
CA PHE A 606 9.60 -4.15 5.38
C PHE A 606 10.60 -3.01 5.34
N ARG A 607 10.11 -1.78 5.40
CA ARG A 607 10.95 -0.58 5.23
C ARG A 607 10.34 0.64 5.91
N GLU A 608 11.20 1.61 6.17
CA GLU A 608 10.81 2.95 6.60
C GLU A 608 11.11 3.91 5.44
N ASN A 609 10.09 4.59 4.90
CA ASN A 609 10.32 5.58 3.84
C ASN A 609 10.63 6.98 4.42
N SER A 610 10.26 7.22 5.69
CA SER A 610 10.37 8.47 6.50
C SER A 610 11.37 9.52 5.98
N PRO A 611 10.96 10.39 5.03
CA PRO A 611 11.79 11.47 4.55
C PRO A 611 11.50 12.69 5.44
N LEU A 612 12.25 12.82 6.54
CA LEU A 612 12.28 14.10 7.23
C LEU A 612 12.97 15.11 6.30
N THR A 613 12.34 16.26 6.07
CA THR A 613 12.87 17.31 5.19
C THR A 613 13.18 18.57 5.98
N MET A 614 13.83 19.53 5.33
CA MET A 614 14.08 20.84 5.92
C MET A 614 12.77 21.55 6.33
N VAL A 615 11.66 21.30 5.62
CA VAL A 615 10.33 21.81 6.00
C VAL A 615 9.87 21.23 7.35
N THR A 616 10.13 19.95 7.62
CA THR A 616 9.86 19.32 8.92
C THR A 616 10.60 20.02 10.06
N PHE A 617 11.88 20.38 9.86
CA PHE A 617 12.66 21.12 10.85
C PHE A 617 12.02 22.48 11.20
N PHE A 618 11.59 23.24 10.19
CA PHE A 618 10.95 24.54 10.44
C PHE A 618 9.55 24.40 11.06
N HIS A 619 8.76 23.40 10.69
CA HIS A 619 7.51 23.10 11.39
C HIS A 619 7.75 22.72 12.86
N ALA A 620 8.84 22.01 13.18
CA ALA A 620 9.23 21.74 14.55
C ALA A 620 9.47 23.04 15.33
N ILE A 621 10.21 24.00 14.75
CA ILE A 621 10.43 25.33 15.35
C ILE A 621 9.11 26.08 15.58
N VAL A 622 8.22 26.11 14.59
CA VAL A 622 6.90 26.76 14.71
C VAL A 622 6.09 26.12 15.84
N ALA A 623 6.09 24.79 15.91
CA ALA A 623 5.33 24.04 16.90
C ALA A 623 5.93 24.23 18.32
N LEU A 624 7.25 24.37 18.44
CA LEU A 624 7.90 24.74 19.71
C LEU A 624 7.54 26.16 20.16
N CYS A 625 7.48 27.14 19.24
CA CYS A 625 7.02 28.50 19.56
C CYS A 625 5.61 28.47 20.17
N LYS A 626 4.68 27.76 19.53
CA LYS A 626 3.29 27.62 19.98
C LYS A 626 3.15 26.94 21.35
N ARG A 627 4.15 26.14 21.75
CA ARG A 627 4.21 25.47 23.06
C ARG A 627 4.84 26.32 24.17
N GLY A 628 5.27 27.54 23.86
CA GLY A 628 5.82 28.48 24.83
C GLY A 628 7.35 28.40 25.01
N TYR A 629 8.07 27.73 24.10
CA TYR A 629 9.53 27.80 24.11
C TYR A 629 10.02 29.22 23.80
N SER A 630 11.07 29.62 24.49
CA SER A 630 11.66 30.94 24.35
C SER A 630 12.12 31.24 22.90
N HIS A 631 11.58 32.31 22.31
CA HIS A 631 11.94 32.74 20.96
C HIS A 631 13.43 32.99 20.79
N HIS A 632 14.13 33.54 21.80
CA HIS A 632 15.56 33.80 21.70
C HIS A 632 16.41 32.52 21.74
N TRP A 633 15.88 31.40 22.27
CA TRP A 633 16.56 30.10 22.18
C TRP A 633 16.45 29.55 20.75
N LEU A 634 15.24 29.59 20.18
CA LEU A 634 14.99 29.13 18.82
C LEU A 634 15.73 29.99 17.79
N ALA A 635 15.73 31.31 17.95
CA ALA A 635 16.52 32.24 17.14
C ALA A 635 18.01 31.90 17.20
N SER A 636 18.55 31.62 18.40
CA SER A 636 19.96 31.23 18.55
C SER A 636 20.29 29.94 17.79
N VAL A 637 19.39 28.96 17.76
CA VAL A 637 19.57 27.73 16.95
C VAL A 637 19.69 28.07 15.47
N LEU A 638 18.73 28.85 14.94
CA LEU A 638 18.71 29.25 13.53
C LEU A 638 19.93 30.09 13.15
N GLU A 639 20.31 31.06 13.98
CA GLU A 639 21.49 31.90 13.79
C GLU A 639 22.79 31.09 13.83
N ASN A 640 22.90 30.10 14.72
CA ASN A 640 24.08 29.24 14.78
C ASN A 640 24.22 28.41 13.49
N VAL A 641 23.11 27.93 12.91
CA VAL A 641 23.14 27.24 11.62
C VAL A 641 23.54 28.21 10.50
N LEU A 642 22.85 29.35 10.37
CA LEU A 642 23.12 30.36 9.34
C LEU A 642 24.56 30.88 9.35
N ASN A 643 25.13 31.06 10.54
CA ASN A 643 26.50 31.52 10.73
C ASN A 643 27.54 30.39 10.70
N ASN A 644 27.11 29.15 10.51
CA ASN A 644 27.96 27.96 10.51
C ASN A 644 28.79 27.80 11.80
N LYS A 645 28.15 28.05 12.95
CA LYS A 645 28.75 28.02 14.30
C LYS A 645 28.17 26.90 15.18
N VAL A 646 27.52 25.90 14.58
CA VAL A 646 26.88 24.82 15.34
C VAL A 646 27.94 24.00 16.09
N ARG A 647 27.81 23.94 17.42
CA ARG A 647 28.62 23.10 18.30
C ARG A 647 27.71 22.21 19.14
N ALA A 648 27.56 20.96 18.73
CA ALA A 648 26.61 20.03 19.33
C ALA A 648 27.25 18.67 19.63
N ALA A 649 26.69 17.95 20.61
CA ALA A 649 27.02 16.54 20.86
C ALA A 649 26.25 15.60 19.90
N ALA A 650 25.27 16.13 19.17
CA ALA A 650 24.53 15.43 18.14
C ALA A 650 25.47 14.86 17.07
N MET A 651 25.15 13.67 16.58
CA MET A 651 25.90 12.93 15.58
C MET A 651 24.96 12.48 14.46
N PRO A 652 25.44 12.38 13.20
CA PRO A 652 24.67 11.76 12.12
C PRO A 652 24.25 10.34 12.49
N VAL A 653 23.08 9.93 12.00
CA VAL A 653 22.54 8.60 12.28
C VAL A 653 23.28 7.57 11.41
N ALA A 654 23.87 6.57 12.05
CA ALA A 654 24.70 5.58 11.36
C ALA A 654 23.91 4.40 10.75
N THR A 655 22.74 4.08 11.31
CA THR A 655 21.96 2.90 10.93
C THR A 655 20.46 3.18 10.99
N SER A 656 19.70 2.46 10.17
CA SER A 656 18.23 2.42 10.22
C SER A 656 17.77 1.00 10.55
N PRO A 657 16.99 0.76 11.63
CA PRO A 657 16.57 1.72 12.65
C PRO A 657 17.72 2.35 13.44
N CYS A 658 17.45 3.50 14.07
CA CYS A 658 18.40 4.20 14.92
C CYS A 658 18.37 3.63 16.34
N PRO A 659 19.46 3.03 16.86
CA PRO A 659 19.49 2.52 18.21
C PRO A 659 19.51 3.65 19.25
N ILE A 660 18.66 3.58 20.28
CA ILE A 660 18.60 4.57 21.38
C ILE A 660 19.97 4.74 22.08
N ALA A 661 20.75 3.65 22.17
CA ALA A 661 22.08 3.64 22.78
C ALA A 661 23.07 4.60 22.07
N HIS A 662 22.92 4.82 20.76
CA HIS A 662 23.80 5.74 20.02
C HIS A 662 23.57 7.20 20.42
N SER A 663 22.33 7.57 20.73
CA SER A 663 21.96 8.95 21.08
C SER A 663 22.23 9.31 22.55
N THR A 664 22.35 8.30 23.42
CA THR A 664 22.60 8.49 24.86
C THR A 664 24.09 8.41 25.24
N ALA A 665 24.95 7.97 24.33
CA ALA A 665 26.39 7.95 24.56
C ALA A 665 26.90 9.39 24.76
N ILE A 666 27.57 9.64 25.90
CA ILE A 666 28.16 10.95 26.22
C ILE A 666 29.20 11.28 25.16
N SER A 667 28.81 12.10 24.19
CA SER A 667 29.67 12.58 23.12
C SER A 667 30.21 13.96 23.49
N ARG A 668 31.49 14.20 23.15
CA ARG A 668 32.06 15.55 23.24
C ARG A 668 31.42 16.42 22.16
N LYS A 669 31.03 17.65 22.51
CA LYS A 669 30.53 18.62 21.52
C LYS A 669 31.55 18.80 20.38
N ARG A 670 31.09 18.68 19.14
CA ARG A 670 31.88 18.87 17.92
C ARG A 670 31.35 20.07 17.14
N SER A 671 32.23 20.68 16.36
CA SER A 671 31.81 21.68 15.37
C SER A 671 31.22 20.95 14.17
N HIS A 672 30.07 21.40 13.69
CA HIS A 672 29.42 20.86 12.50
C HIS A 672 29.35 21.94 11.42
N ASN A 673 29.78 21.59 10.20
CA ASN A 673 29.82 22.51 9.07
C ASN A 673 28.58 22.37 8.17
N PHE A 674 27.57 23.21 8.38
CA PHE A 674 26.32 23.16 7.62
C PHE A 674 26.35 23.91 6.29
N SER A 675 27.51 24.34 5.78
CA SER A 675 27.57 25.13 4.53
C SER A 675 26.93 24.44 3.33
N ALA A 676 26.96 23.11 3.29
CA ALA A 676 26.33 22.29 2.25
C ALA A 676 24.79 22.45 2.21
N VAL A 677 24.13 22.81 3.31
CA VAL A 677 22.66 22.92 3.34
C VAL A 677 22.14 24.35 3.50
N LEU A 678 23.04 25.33 3.58
CA LEU A 678 22.65 26.72 3.79
C LEU A 678 21.76 27.28 2.68
N VAL A 679 21.93 26.81 1.44
CA VAL A 679 21.09 27.21 0.29
C VAL A 679 19.63 26.85 0.54
N GLU A 680 19.36 25.58 0.88
CA GLU A 680 18.02 25.13 1.22
C GLU A 680 17.51 25.80 2.50
N PHE A 681 18.34 25.80 3.55
CA PHE A 681 17.98 26.32 4.86
C PHE A 681 17.50 27.78 4.78
N ARG A 682 18.20 28.64 4.02
CA ARG A 682 17.81 30.03 3.79
C ARG A 682 16.53 30.14 2.98
N SER A 683 16.38 29.33 1.94
CA SER A 683 15.20 29.35 1.07
C SER A 683 13.93 28.98 1.84
N VAL A 684 13.98 27.90 2.63
CA VAL A 684 12.85 27.48 3.47
C VAL A 684 12.62 28.46 4.63
N LEU A 685 13.68 28.94 5.31
CA LEU A 685 13.54 29.97 6.34
C LEU A 685 12.86 31.24 5.80
N THR A 686 13.23 31.68 4.60
CA THR A 686 12.64 32.87 3.94
C THR A 686 11.14 32.67 3.75
N TYR A 687 10.70 31.49 3.31
CA TYR A 687 9.28 31.15 3.21
C TYR A 687 8.57 31.26 4.57
N PHE A 688 9.10 30.60 5.61
CA PHE A 688 8.48 30.61 6.94
C PHE A 688 8.43 32.02 7.58
N MET A 689 9.45 32.84 7.34
CA MET A 689 9.49 34.23 7.80
C MET A 689 8.53 35.13 7.02
N ARG A 690 8.47 34.99 5.69
CA ARG A 690 7.57 35.75 4.81
C ARG A 690 6.10 35.55 5.18
N TRP A 691 5.73 34.30 5.47
CA TRP A 691 4.37 33.94 5.90
C TRP A 691 4.12 34.11 7.39
N LYS A 692 5.07 34.73 8.13
CA LYS A 692 4.98 35.00 9.57
C LYS A 692 4.67 33.75 10.41
N LEU A 693 5.11 32.58 9.96
CA LEU A 693 4.96 31.32 10.70
C LEU A 693 5.92 31.28 11.89
N ILE A 694 7.10 31.92 11.75
CA ILE A 694 8.07 32.12 12.84
C ILE A 694 7.84 33.53 13.42
N PRO A 695 7.39 33.67 14.70
CA PRO A 695 6.95 34.93 15.27
C PRO A 695 8.09 35.79 15.86
N PHE A 696 9.34 35.58 15.43
CA PHE A 696 10.50 36.30 15.94
C PHE A 696 11.52 36.63 14.83
N GLY A 697 12.31 37.69 15.05
CA GLY A 697 13.37 38.10 14.13
C GLY A 697 14.71 37.41 14.41
N LEU A 698 15.61 37.45 13.43
CA LEU A 698 16.99 36.97 13.55
C LEU A 698 17.96 38.17 13.54
N CYS A 699 18.93 38.17 14.44
CA CYS A 699 19.94 39.20 14.57
C CYS A 699 21.11 38.89 13.62
N GLY A 700 21.34 39.75 12.63
CA GLY A 700 22.57 39.72 11.82
C GLY A 700 22.49 39.02 10.46
N HIS A 701 21.35 38.45 10.11
CA HIS A 701 21.07 38.10 8.72
C HIS A 701 19.85 38.91 8.28
N PRO A 702 20.00 39.97 7.45
CA PRO A 702 18.86 40.41 6.67
C PRO A 702 18.52 39.20 5.79
N VAL A 703 17.54 38.40 6.23
CA VAL A 703 16.83 37.51 5.33
C VAL A 703 16.21 38.49 4.35
N SER A 704 16.91 38.70 3.23
CA SER A 704 16.39 39.50 2.16
C SER A 704 15.02 38.91 1.89
N MET A 705 13.95 39.70 2.07
CA MET A 705 12.59 39.28 1.69
C MET A 705 12.46 39.13 0.17
N GLN A 706 13.59 38.98 -0.54
CA GLN A 706 13.70 38.44 -1.87
C GLN A 706 12.78 37.24 -1.99
N GLN A 707 12.11 37.23 -3.13
CA GLN A 707 11.11 36.25 -3.42
C GLN A 707 11.84 34.92 -3.64
N SER A 708 11.50 33.93 -2.83
CA SER A 708 11.80 32.54 -3.13
C SER A 708 10.85 32.06 -4.22
N HIS A 709 11.37 31.30 -5.18
CA HIS A 709 10.65 30.84 -6.37
C HIS A 709 10.90 29.36 -6.60
N TRP A 710 9.99 28.72 -7.33
CA TRP A 710 10.25 27.42 -7.94
C TRP A 710 11.01 27.65 -9.24
N TYR A 711 12.16 26.99 -9.37
CA TYR A 711 12.95 26.95 -10.60
C TYR A 711 12.81 25.56 -11.19
N THR A 712 12.19 25.47 -12.37
CA THR A 712 11.85 24.20 -13.00
C THR A 712 12.75 23.91 -14.19
N PHE A 713 13.18 22.67 -14.29
CA PHE A 713 14.07 22.12 -15.30
C PHE A 713 13.34 20.99 -16.01
N THR A 714 13.31 21.03 -17.34
CA THR A 714 12.81 19.94 -18.18
C THR A 714 13.96 19.45 -19.03
N ASN A 715 14.35 18.18 -18.89
CA ASN A 715 15.35 17.59 -19.78
C ASN A 715 14.64 17.07 -21.03
N ALA A 716 14.61 17.87 -22.10
CA ALA A 716 13.92 17.53 -23.34
C ALA A 716 14.58 16.39 -24.13
N ASP A 717 15.89 16.16 -23.95
CA ASP A 717 16.69 15.33 -24.86
C ASP A 717 17.26 14.03 -24.25
N GLU A 718 17.23 13.86 -22.92
CA GLU A 718 17.83 12.69 -22.24
C GLU A 718 16.94 12.02 -21.19
N ALA A 719 15.61 12.04 -21.38
CA ALA A 719 14.70 11.11 -20.70
C ALA A 719 14.88 9.65 -21.18
N ARG A 720 16.13 9.23 -21.46
CA ARG A 720 16.47 7.82 -21.39
C ARG A 720 16.29 7.44 -19.93
N ARG A 721 15.12 6.86 -19.66
CA ARG A 721 14.82 6.07 -18.48
C ARG A 721 16.11 5.35 -18.08
N VAL A 722 16.53 5.51 -16.84
CA VAL A 722 17.36 4.47 -16.23
C VAL A 722 16.43 3.24 -16.19
N GLU A 723 16.37 2.49 -17.30
CA GLU A 723 15.37 1.43 -17.56
C GLU A 723 15.46 0.29 -16.52
N SER A 724 16.48 0.29 -15.67
CA SER A 724 16.68 -0.69 -14.60
C SER A 724 15.95 -0.39 -13.30
N PHE A 725 15.41 0.82 -13.09
CA PHE A 725 14.59 1.11 -11.92
C PHE A 725 13.14 1.30 -12.35
N SER A 726 12.41 0.20 -12.49
CA SER A 726 10.96 0.28 -12.43
C SER A 726 10.61 0.78 -11.02
N PHE A 727 10.29 2.07 -10.92
CA PHE A 727 9.54 2.58 -9.78
C PHE A 727 8.17 1.92 -9.84
N SER A 728 8.07 0.67 -9.36
CA SER A 728 6.78 0.18 -8.94
C SER A 728 6.31 1.14 -7.85
N ALA A 729 5.00 1.38 -7.76
CA ALA A 729 4.41 2.15 -6.66
C ALA A 729 4.84 1.65 -5.26
N ALA A 730 5.49 0.48 -5.19
CA ALA A 730 6.18 -0.04 -4.03
C ALA A 730 7.63 0.47 -3.88
N ASN A 731 8.09 1.64 -4.35
CA ASN A 731 9.41 2.22 -4.01
C ASN A 731 9.50 3.76 -4.12
N PRO A 732 8.79 4.58 -3.31
CA PRO A 732 9.10 6.01 -3.26
C PRO A 732 10.41 6.23 -2.47
N PRO A 733 11.50 6.75 -3.08
CA PRO A 733 12.72 7.01 -2.33
C PRO A 733 12.56 8.23 -1.41
N CYS A 734 13.40 8.34 -0.38
CA CYS A 734 13.70 9.64 0.20
C CYS A 734 14.44 10.47 -0.86
N VAL A 735 13.72 11.21 -1.70
CA VAL A 735 14.32 11.94 -2.81
C VAL A 735 14.87 13.29 -2.35
N GLY A 736 16.09 13.61 -2.80
CA GLY A 736 16.70 14.94 -2.64
C GLY A 736 17.46 15.32 -3.89
N CYS A 737 18.15 16.46 -3.84
CA CYS A 737 18.96 16.94 -4.94
C CYS A 737 20.33 17.41 -4.46
N LEU A 738 21.38 17.03 -5.20
CA LEU A 738 22.71 17.60 -5.07
C LEU A 738 22.92 18.70 -6.11
N LEU A 739 23.34 19.88 -5.67
CA LEU A 739 23.93 20.89 -6.55
C LEU A 739 25.44 20.75 -6.53
N ILE A 740 26.01 20.43 -7.69
CA ILE A 740 27.44 20.19 -7.85
C ILE A 740 28.04 21.30 -8.72
N PRO A 741 29.10 22.01 -8.27
CA PRO A 741 29.72 23.06 -9.06
C PRO A 741 30.40 22.49 -10.30
N VAL A 742 30.16 23.11 -11.47
CA VAL A 742 30.83 22.76 -12.72
C VAL A 742 32.06 23.65 -12.88
N ALA A 743 33.25 23.04 -12.82
CA ALA A 743 34.49 23.78 -12.97
C ALA A 743 34.67 24.26 -14.43
N PRO A 744 35.17 25.48 -14.67
CA PRO A 744 35.46 25.95 -16.02
C PRO A 744 36.35 24.96 -16.77
N GLY A 745 35.91 24.48 -17.93
CA GLY A 745 36.66 23.55 -18.78
C GLY A 745 36.58 22.07 -18.38
N LYS A 746 35.91 21.69 -17.28
CA LYS A 746 35.53 20.29 -17.03
C LYS A 746 34.17 20.00 -17.66
N SER A 747 33.98 18.77 -18.15
CA SER A 747 32.64 18.31 -18.54
C SER A 747 31.78 18.12 -17.29
N VAL A 748 30.47 18.34 -17.43
CA VAL A 748 29.52 18.15 -16.33
C VAL A 748 29.59 16.72 -15.81
N SER A 749 29.59 15.74 -16.71
CA SER A 749 29.68 14.31 -16.37
C SER A 749 30.92 13.98 -15.54
N SER A 750 32.07 14.60 -15.80
CA SER A 750 33.28 14.39 -14.99
C SER A 750 33.13 14.96 -13.57
N SER A 751 32.56 16.16 -13.41
CA SER A 751 32.28 16.74 -12.10
C SER A 751 31.27 15.91 -11.30
N VAL A 752 30.24 15.41 -11.97
CA VAL A 752 29.22 14.54 -11.38
C VAL A 752 29.83 13.23 -10.89
N MET A 753 30.59 12.55 -11.76
CA MET A 753 31.21 11.27 -11.40
C MET A 753 32.20 11.43 -10.25
N GLU A 754 32.96 12.52 -10.19
CA GLU A 754 33.88 12.81 -9.08
C GLU A 754 33.14 12.85 -7.72
N VAL A 755 31.92 13.42 -7.67
CA VAL A 755 31.11 13.48 -6.46
C VAL A 755 30.41 12.14 -6.17
N VAL A 756 29.78 11.53 -7.17
CA VAL A 756 29.04 10.26 -6.99
C VAL A 756 29.97 9.13 -6.54
N MET A 757 31.20 9.09 -7.05
CA MET A 757 32.18 8.05 -6.70
C MET A 757 32.71 8.16 -5.26
N LEU A 758 32.40 9.23 -4.53
CA LEU A 758 32.72 9.34 -3.10
C LEU A 758 31.86 8.42 -2.24
N GLY A 759 30.67 8.04 -2.71
CA GLY A 759 29.76 7.12 -2.00
C GLY A 759 29.52 7.54 -0.54
N GLU A 760 29.94 6.70 0.40
CA GLU A 760 29.80 6.92 1.84
C GLU A 760 30.50 8.18 2.37
N ASP A 761 31.55 8.68 1.68
CA ASP A 761 32.22 9.93 2.09
C ASP A 761 31.31 11.17 1.92
N LEU A 762 30.25 11.08 1.11
CA LEU A 762 29.21 12.13 1.02
C LEU A 762 28.39 12.26 2.30
N ARG A 763 28.40 11.24 3.18
CA ARG A 763 27.77 11.32 4.50
C ARG A 763 28.54 12.15 5.52
N ASN A 764 29.51 12.95 5.06
CA ASN A 764 30.29 13.84 5.87
C ASN A 764 30.08 15.29 5.41
N LEU A 765 29.49 16.11 6.30
CA LEU A 765 29.26 17.52 6.05
C LEU A 765 30.54 18.30 5.69
N ASP A 766 31.68 17.96 6.29
CA ASP A 766 32.95 18.61 5.96
C ASP A 766 33.42 18.25 4.55
N THR A 767 33.13 17.04 4.08
CA THR A 767 33.43 16.62 2.70
C THR A 767 32.57 17.42 1.72
N LEU A 768 31.24 17.47 1.93
CA LEU A 768 30.33 18.25 1.09
C LEU A 768 30.72 19.74 1.06
N ALA A 769 31.08 20.30 2.21
CA ALA A 769 31.54 21.69 2.34
C ALA A 769 32.84 21.96 1.57
N LYS A 770 33.83 21.07 1.65
CA LYS A 770 35.10 21.18 0.91
C LYS A 770 34.88 21.16 -0.60
N LEU A 771 33.95 20.32 -1.06
CA LEU A 771 33.58 20.20 -2.47
C LEU A 771 32.62 21.30 -2.94
N ARG A 772 32.11 22.12 -2.01
CA ARG A 772 31.07 23.13 -2.26
C ARG A 772 29.81 22.51 -2.90
N VAL A 773 29.48 21.28 -2.52
CA VAL A 773 28.24 20.62 -2.95
C VAL A 773 27.13 21.07 -2.03
N HIS A 774 25.96 21.38 -2.61
CA HIS A 774 24.77 21.68 -1.83
C HIS A 774 23.78 20.52 -1.84
N LEU A 775 23.17 20.23 -0.69
CA LEU A 775 22.10 19.24 -0.57
C LEU A 775 20.77 19.96 -0.35
N LEU A 776 19.75 19.50 -1.08
CA LEU A 776 18.36 19.97 -1.03
C LEU A 776 17.45 18.78 -0.74
N SER A 777 16.65 18.84 0.32
CA SER A 777 15.59 17.88 0.64
C SER A 777 14.20 18.28 0.13
N VAL A 778 14.00 19.56 -0.19
CA VAL A 778 12.72 20.13 -0.65
C VAL A 778 12.81 20.35 -2.16
N ILE A 779 12.30 19.37 -2.90
CA ILE A 779 12.26 19.38 -4.35
C ILE A 779 10.90 18.88 -4.86
N ARG A 780 10.58 19.17 -6.12
CA ARG A 780 9.54 18.44 -6.86
C ARG A 780 10.22 17.65 -7.96
N TRP A 781 9.98 16.36 -8.02
CA TRP A 781 10.55 15.49 -9.04
C TRP A 781 9.43 14.71 -9.71
N ASP A 782 9.30 14.89 -11.01
CA ASP A 782 8.41 14.13 -11.88
C ASP A 782 9.28 13.26 -12.78
N SER A 783 9.39 11.98 -12.45
CA SER A 783 10.15 11.00 -13.22
C SER A 783 9.53 10.70 -14.58
N THR A 784 8.22 10.93 -14.75
CA THR A 784 7.50 10.67 -16.01
C THR A 784 7.83 11.75 -17.03
N GLU A 785 7.84 13.00 -16.60
CA GLU A 785 8.19 14.15 -17.44
C GLU A 785 9.69 14.48 -17.43
N GLY A 786 10.48 13.83 -16.57
CA GLY A 786 11.88 14.20 -16.36
C GLY A 786 12.03 15.63 -15.86
N ARG A 787 11.08 16.08 -15.03
CA ARG A 787 10.95 17.48 -14.59
C ARG A 787 11.36 17.62 -13.13
N LEU A 788 12.35 18.48 -12.87
CA LEU A 788 12.82 18.82 -11.54
C LEU A 788 12.43 20.27 -11.23
N SER A 789 11.87 20.54 -10.05
CA SER A 789 11.70 21.89 -9.55
C SER A 789 12.38 22.07 -8.20
N LEU A 790 13.16 23.15 -8.08
CA LEU A 790 13.91 23.49 -6.87
C LEU A 790 13.36 24.79 -6.27
N TYR A 791 13.19 24.81 -4.95
CA TYR A 791 12.73 26.01 -4.24
C TYR A 791 13.90 26.82 -3.69
N LEU A 792 14.23 27.94 -4.35
CA LEU A 792 15.43 28.73 -4.06
C LEU A 792 15.12 30.22 -3.96
N THR A 793 15.93 30.97 -3.20
CA THR A 793 15.94 32.45 -3.30
C THR A 793 16.58 32.90 -4.61
N GLU A 794 16.22 34.08 -5.11
CA GLU A 794 16.87 34.65 -6.30
C GLU A 794 18.40 34.78 -6.14
N HIS A 795 18.85 35.18 -4.94
CA HIS A 795 20.26 35.27 -4.63
C HIS A 795 20.95 33.90 -4.68
N ASP A 796 20.40 32.89 -4.00
CA ASP A 796 21.02 31.57 -3.96
C ASP A 796 21.00 30.92 -5.35
N PHE A 797 19.93 31.08 -6.14
CA PHE A 797 19.89 30.64 -7.53
C PHE A 797 20.97 31.32 -8.39
N ALA A 798 21.15 32.64 -8.24
CA ALA A 798 22.21 33.36 -8.95
C ALA A 798 23.63 32.86 -8.56
N GLN A 799 23.85 32.51 -7.29
CA GLN A 799 25.10 31.93 -6.83
C GLN A 799 25.33 30.51 -7.36
N CYS A 800 24.26 29.76 -7.59
CA CYS A 800 24.29 28.39 -8.09
C CYS A 800 24.19 28.28 -9.62
N ARG A 801 24.22 29.38 -10.38
CA ARG A 801 24.02 29.36 -11.84
C ARG A 801 24.99 28.46 -12.61
N ASN A 802 26.21 28.28 -12.11
CA ASN A 802 27.25 27.41 -12.70
C ASN A 802 27.27 26.00 -12.09
N TYR A 803 26.17 25.56 -11.48
CA TYR A 803 26.05 24.24 -10.89
C TYR A 803 25.21 23.35 -11.81
N CYS A 804 25.36 22.04 -11.61
CA CYS A 804 24.41 21.06 -12.10
C CYS A 804 23.64 20.46 -10.93
N ALA A 805 22.38 20.12 -11.16
CA ALA A 805 21.53 19.42 -10.21
C ALA A 805 21.46 17.94 -10.55
N ILE A 806 21.47 17.08 -9.55
CA ILE A 806 21.19 15.64 -9.70
C ILE A 806 20.19 15.25 -8.64
N VAL A 807 19.15 14.53 -9.05
CA VAL A 807 18.21 13.92 -8.12
C VAL A 807 18.85 12.65 -7.56
N ILE A 808 18.90 12.57 -6.23
CA ILE A 808 19.52 11.48 -5.50
C ILE A 808 18.52 10.86 -4.52
N ARG A 809 18.85 9.66 -4.07
CA ARG A 809 18.33 9.09 -2.83
C ARG A 809 19.11 9.67 -1.67
N THR A 810 18.46 10.39 -0.78
CA THR A 810 19.13 11.07 0.35
C THR A 810 19.77 10.09 1.33
N ASP A 811 19.25 8.87 1.43
CA ASP A 811 19.73 7.84 2.35
C ASP A 811 20.89 7.02 1.81
N SER A 812 21.13 6.96 0.49
CA SER A 812 22.27 6.25 -0.11
C SER A 812 23.20 7.16 -0.93
N PHE A 813 22.78 8.40 -1.18
CA PHE A 813 23.39 9.34 -2.13
C PHE A 813 23.49 8.78 -3.57
N GLU A 814 22.73 7.74 -3.87
CA GLU A 814 22.65 7.13 -5.20
C GLU A 814 21.87 8.04 -6.15
N PRO A 815 22.42 8.37 -7.33
CA PRO A 815 21.72 9.18 -8.31
C PRO A 815 20.56 8.41 -8.94
N ILE A 816 19.39 9.05 -9.04
CA ILE A 816 18.18 8.50 -9.70
C ILE A 816 17.78 9.28 -10.96
N SER A 817 18.52 10.34 -11.28
CA SER A 817 18.35 11.10 -12.51
C SER A 817 19.70 11.34 -13.18
N ASN A 818 19.64 11.74 -14.45
CA ASN A 818 20.75 12.44 -15.09
C ASN A 818 20.94 13.83 -14.46
N HIS A 819 21.94 14.57 -14.93
CA HIS A 819 22.22 15.91 -14.44
C HIS A 819 21.37 16.96 -15.16
N PHE A 820 21.00 18.02 -14.45
CA PHE A 820 20.29 19.19 -14.97
C PHE A 820 21.21 20.41 -14.88
N LEU A 821 21.37 21.15 -15.96
CA LEU A 821 22.12 22.41 -15.95
C LEU A 821 21.25 23.54 -15.39
N LEU A 822 21.73 24.23 -14.36
CA LEU A 822 20.92 25.27 -13.69
C LEU A 822 20.64 26.48 -14.57
N GLU A 823 21.46 26.73 -15.59
CA GLU A 823 21.25 27.83 -16.54
C GLU A 823 20.00 27.66 -17.42
N ALA A 824 19.48 26.45 -17.54
CA ALA A 824 18.29 26.13 -18.34
C ALA A 824 16.97 26.27 -17.55
N ALA A 825 17.01 26.72 -16.29
CA ALA A 825 15.81 26.81 -15.46
C ALA A 825 14.80 27.82 -16.02
N VAL A 826 13.52 27.42 -16.00
CA VAL A 826 12.40 28.35 -16.12
C VAL A 826 11.97 28.75 -14.72
N LYS A 827 11.89 30.07 -14.48
CA LYS A 827 11.41 30.63 -13.21
C LYS A 827 9.88 30.56 -13.18
N GLU A 828 9.33 29.84 -12.22
CA GLU A 828 7.89 29.81 -11.89
C GLU A 828 7.60 30.75 -10.71
N GLN A 829 6.43 31.36 -10.69
CA GLN A 829 6.03 32.28 -9.63
C GLN A 829 5.57 31.57 -8.36
#